data_AF-A0A010SX88-F1
#
_entry.id   AF-A0A010SX88-F1
#
_cell.length_a   1.000
_cell.length_b   1.000
_cell.length_c   1.000
_cell.angle_alpha   90.00
_cell.angle_beta   90.00
_cell.angle_gamma   90.00
#
_symmetry.space_group_name_H-M   'P 1'
#
loop_
_entity.id
_entity.type
_entity.pdbx_description
1 polymer ?
#
loop_
_entity_poly.entity_id
_entity_poly.type
_entity_poly.pdbx_seq_one_letter_code
_entity_poly.pdbx_strand_id
1 'polypeptide(L)'
;MSHGFDTLIYKIKSLREQILGYLGNELIFATSHSNDGMNAVELLAAMMNLPASKLSLVKDMIWDFNGESHILARDIEGAKSRINFGTYGSLNSTILFELKMAILCVLEIPGALRHTRRPVSYKPHTVLDIFKSVIPLINQMCARKRAEHGNHFFERSHFSLADFTEQDYRTEAEVFDRAFRNVTLQGFQILRSHFLVENLFAKPLVYVDLEALGWKKNSITNKQTRTKKKWFSNKIFEKCSREGSFAIVDFLQALKEDISDQDTLNRLDLVGYNKARSAKITRRNYDIYVVIRLTSRGYTGLEVKPFLYKLEPDYWSPQNRGMLKDKEALCKLTRAPMDNDLYEYLTHISNCACYIIAQYTGMRPSELSGCLTDDCLTSDEFGHDLIISSVIKNREVIRKLFDDMWVAIPIVRDAVKTLRILNRFKQNPYLFSNMNTVMPGEQHEANSLSGNGLSHQLCTFLKKTLTVEEFEELDVSPYTLRHSLANQMFRAAVGLPFVSYQLKHFGHHASTIGQDVRRNRVGSVTIDYGGIGETLSSGGGVDAPARMDAEREFIMNSLNPSGGYAGDNAPTHRARLEKYFKGYLEAGYSNDEIFERMAELNFAVINVGQGYCYGNATDLDDPSIPCIGSLRCNPSRCQNAVVTEANAPKWQEIYVQNTLALRRYENDPAAAFAELRESDEVSLSIEQMKLAISEAKGVLLQLGIEASV
;
A
#
# COMPACT_ATOMS: atom_id res chain seq x y z
N MET A 1 27.49 26.64 32.42
CA MET A 1 28.00 25.93 31.23
C MET A 1 26.97 24.87 30.86
N SER A 2 26.33 24.98 29.69
CA SER A 2 25.45 23.92 29.17
C SER A 2 26.37 22.80 28.69
N HIS A 3 26.49 21.72 29.45
CA HIS A 3 27.15 20.52 28.99
C HIS A 3 26.20 19.77 28.05
N GLY A 4 26.64 19.47 26.82
CA GLY A 4 25.88 18.64 25.89
C GLY A 4 25.77 17.19 26.36
N PHE A 5 24.79 16.44 25.83
CA PHE A 5 24.56 15.03 26.18
C PHE A 5 25.83 14.18 26.08
N ASP A 6 26.61 14.37 25.01
CA ASP A 6 27.87 13.68 24.73
C ASP A 6 28.91 13.84 25.84
N THR A 7 28.87 14.94 26.60
CA THR A 7 29.79 15.16 27.73
C THR A 7 29.24 14.55 29.03
N LEU A 8 27.91 14.61 29.21
CA LEU A 8 27.26 14.13 30.43
C LEU A 8 27.24 12.60 30.53
N ILE A 9 27.08 11.90 29.40
CA ILE A 9 26.99 10.43 29.37
C ILE A 9 28.25 9.74 29.93
N TYR A 10 29.45 10.27 29.67
CA TYR A 10 30.71 9.71 30.20
C TYR A 10 30.85 9.90 31.71
N LYS A 11 30.22 10.94 32.28
CA LYS A 11 30.30 11.21 33.72
C LYS A 11 29.47 10.22 34.55
N ILE A 12 28.47 9.55 33.94
CA ILE A 12 27.66 8.53 34.62
C ILE A 12 28.54 7.44 35.21
N LYS A 13 29.53 6.95 34.46
CA LYS A 13 30.41 5.84 34.89
C LYS A 13 31.00 6.07 36.29
N SER A 14 31.40 7.31 36.58
CA SER A 14 32.03 7.68 37.85
C SER A 14 31.04 7.89 39.02
N LEU A 15 29.78 8.18 38.73
CA LEU A 15 28.75 8.56 39.71
C LEU A 15 27.55 7.59 39.72
N ARG A 16 27.66 6.46 39.02
CA ARG A 16 26.57 5.53 38.71
C ARG A 16 25.85 5.03 39.95
N GLU A 17 26.59 4.49 40.92
CA GLU A 17 26.00 3.93 42.15
C GLU A 17 25.22 4.98 42.94
N GLN A 18 25.73 6.22 43.00
CA GLN A 18 25.05 7.33 43.67
C GLN A 18 23.77 7.72 42.92
N ILE A 19 23.82 7.83 41.59
CA ILE A 19 22.65 8.13 40.75
C ILE A 19 21.56 7.07 40.91
N LEU A 20 21.95 5.79 40.88
CA LEU A 20 21.03 4.67 41.06
C LEU A 20 20.43 4.66 42.47
N GLY A 21 21.21 4.98 43.51
CA GLY A 21 20.71 5.14 44.87
C GLY A 21 19.65 6.25 45.00
N TYR A 22 19.89 7.42 44.39
CA TYR A 22 18.91 8.52 44.36
C TYR A 22 17.62 8.15 43.66
N LEU A 23 17.69 7.39 42.57
CA LEU A 23 16.52 6.94 41.82
C LEU A 23 15.78 5.81 42.55
N GLY A 24 16.49 4.92 43.25
CA GLY A 24 15.96 3.77 43.99
C GLY A 24 15.45 4.04 45.40
N ASN A 25 15.33 5.32 45.81
CA ASN A 25 14.96 5.75 47.17
C ASN A 25 15.91 5.26 48.29
N GLU A 26 17.17 4.97 47.99
CA GLU A 26 18.21 4.83 49.02
C GLU A 26 18.85 6.21 49.28
N LEU A 27 18.49 6.82 50.41
CA LEU A 27 19.11 8.06 50.91
C LEU A 27 20.56 7.78 51.33
N ILE A 28 21.48 7.72 50.38
CA ILE A 28 22.92 7.76 50.68
C ILE A 28 23.33 9.23 50.80
N PHE A 29 23.31 9.75 52.02
CA PHE A 29 23.96 11.02 52.36
C PHE A 29 25.47 10.84 52.24
N ALA A 30 26.04 11.20 51.09
CA ALA A 30 27.47 11.40 50.94
C ALA A 30 27.73 12.51 49.93
N THR A 31 27.95 13.73 50.44
CA THR A 31 28.61 14.80 49.69
C THR A 31 30.08 14.43 49.51
N SER A 32 30.39 13.72 48.43
CA SER A 32 31.76 13.63 47.92
C SER A 32 31.82 14.37 46.58
N HIS A 33 32.61 15.43 46.54
CA HIS A 33 32.94 16.13 45.31
C HIS A 33 33.75 15.18 44.42
N SER A 34 33.28 14.94 43.19
CA SER A 34 34.11 14.35 42.14
C SER A 34 35.18 15.35 41.73
N ASN A 35 36.35 14.88 41.29
CA ASN A 35 37.46 15.72 40.81
C ASN A 35 37.09 16.62 39.59
N ASP A 36 35.88 16.47 39.04
CA ASP A 36 35.33 17.18 37.89
C ASP A 36 34.20 18.19 38.25
N GLY A 37 33.99 18.45 39.54
CA GLY A 37 33.15 19.56 40.03
C GLY A 37 31.63 19.38 39.96
N MET A 38 31.11 18.23 39.51
CA MET A 38 29.67 17.94 39.45
C MET A 38 29.33 16.73 40.33
N ASN A 39 28.34 16.87 41.21
CA ASN A 39 27.87 15.76 42.05
C ASN A 39 26.77 14.93 41.35
N ALA A 40 26.43 13.75 41.90
CA ALA A 40 25.45 12.84 41.29
C ALA A 40 24.04 13.44 41.13
N VAL A 41 23.60 14.28 42.08
CA VAL A 41 22.29 14.96 42.02
C VAL A 41 22.26 16.00 40.91
N GLU A 42 23.31 16.81 40.81
CA GLU A 42 23.49 17.79 39.75
C GLU A 42 23.55 17.12 38.38
N LEU A 43 24.30 16.02 38.26
CA LEU A 43 24.39 15.25 37.01
C LEU A 43 23.01 14.69 36.63
N LEU A 44 22.30 14.05 37.56
CA LEU A 44 20.96 13.52 37.32
C LEU A 44 19.99 14.64 36.90
N ALA A 45 19.99 15.77 37.61
CA ALA A 45 19.14 16.92 37.29
C ALA A 45 19.48 17.52 35.92
N ALA A 46 20.77 17.60 35.55
CA ALA A 46 21.18 18.07 34.24
C ALA A 46 20.69 17.12 33.13
N MET A 47 20.84 15.81 33.32
CA MET A 47 20.38 14.80 32.35
C MET A 47 18.85 14.80 32.19
N MET A 48 18.10 14.91 33.29
CA MET A 48 16.65 14.94 33.29
C MET A 48 16.05 16.19 32.62
N ASN A 49 16.81 17.28 32.56
CA ASN A 49 16.42 18.52 31.88
C ASN A 49 16.98 18.64 30.45
N LEU A 50 17.65 17.62 29.92
CA LEU A 50 18.02 17.60 28.51
C LEU A 50 16.75 17.51 27.63
N PRO A 51 16.77 18.13 26.43
CA PRO A 51 15.73 17.91 25.44
C PRO A 51 15.83 16.47 24.92
N ALA A 52 14.76 15.70 25.05
CA ALA A 52 14.61 14.42 24.35
C ALA A 52 14.08 14.62 22.93
N SER A 53 13.32 15.69 22.72
CA SER A 53 12.86 16.22 21.44
C SER A 53 12.63 17.73 21.59
N LYS A 54 12.21 18.42 20.53
CA LYS A 54 11.77 19.82 20.63
C LYS A 54 10.58 20.07 21.56
N LEU A 55 9.76 19.05 21.81
CA LEU A 55 8.52 19.16 22.60
C LEU A 55 8.61 18.44 23.95
N SER A 56 9.70 17.75 24.25
CA SER A 56 9.78 16.88 25.43
C SER A 56 11.16 16.87 26.06
N LEU A 57 11.19 16.80 27.38
CA LEU A 57 12.39 16.66 28.19
C LEU A 57 12.57 15.19 28.62
N VAL A 58 13.80 14.83 28.97
CA VAL A 58 14.12 13.46 29.42
C VAL A 58 13.28 13.03 30.63
N LYS A 59 12.99 13.94 31.57
CA LYS A 59 12.14 13.65 32.74
C LYS A 59 10.71 13.27 32.38
N ASP A 60 10.20 13.73 31.24
CA ASP A 60 8.80 13.55 30.88
C ASP A 60 8.47 12.07 30.64
N MET A 61 7.26 11.67 31.02
CA MET A 61 6.78 10.29 30.81
C MET A 61 6.29 10.07 29.37
N ILE A 62 6.07 11.14 28.62
CA ILE A 62 5.68 11.09 27.22
C ILE A 62 6.72 11.88 26.45
N TRP A 63 7.39 11.23 25.50
CA TRP A 63 8.25 11.91 24.53
C TRP A 63 7.53 12.04 23.20
N ASP A 64 7.44 13.26 22.69
CA ASP A 64 6.76 13.62 21.45
C ASP A 64 7.73 14.21 20.42
N PHE A 65 7.92 13.51 19.30
CA PHE A 65 8.80 13.92 18.22
C PHE A 65 8.06 14.58 17.04
N ASN A 66 6.76 14.89 17.17
CA ASN A 66 6.00 15.52 16.09
C ASN A 66 6.43 16.97 15.80
N GLY A 67 7.15 17.63 16.72
CA GLY A 67 7.62 19.01 16.53
C GLY A 67 8.98 19.13 15.83
N GLU A 68 9.63 18.03 15.45
CA GLU A 68 10.98 18.04 14.87
C GLU A 68 11.05 18.78 13.52
N SER A 69 12.20 19.37 13.18
CA SER A 69 12.37 20.18 11.94
C SER A 69 12.30 19.37 10.64
N HIS A 70 12.32 18.05 10.74
CA HIS A 70 12.22 17.17 9.58
C HIS A 70 10.74 16.98 9.25
N ILE A 71 10.32 17.32 8.03
CA ILE A 71 8.97 17.03 7.54
C ILE A 71 8.75 15.51 7.66
N LEU A 72 7.90 15.09 8.59
CA LEU A 72 7.49 13.70 8.73
C LEU A 72 6.55 13.37 7.57
N ALA A 73 6.62 12.13 7.08
CA ALA A 73 5.55 11.69 6.19
C ALA A 73 4.25 11.68 6.98
N ARG A 74 3.17 12.22 6.42
CA ARG A 74 1.89 12.42 7.12
C ARG A 74 1.28 11.12 7.66
N ASP A 75 1.65 9.96 7.11
CA ASP A 75 1.25 8.63 7.60
C ASP A 75 2.04 8.13 8.83
N ILE A 76 3.07 8.87 9.25
CA ILE A 76 3.95 8.64 10.41
C ILE A 76 3.68 9.67 11.52
N GLU A 77 3.03 10.79 11.21
CA GLU A 77 2.62 11.80 12.19
C GLU A 77 1.64 11.23 13.25
N GLY A 78 1.69 11.79 14.45
CA GLY A 78 0.86 11.39 15.59
C GLY A 78 1.50 10.28 16.43
N ALA A 79 0.73 9.21 16.72
CA ALA A 79 1.08 8.22 17.76
C ALA A 79 2.35 7.40 17.47
N LYS A 80 2.73 7.22 16.20
CA LYS A 80 3.96 6.50 15.84
C LYS A 80 5.22 7.26 16.29
N SER A 81 5.16 8.59 16.25
CA SER A 81 6.23 9.50 16.66
C SER A 81 6.21 9.87 18.15
N ARG A 82 5.43 9.14 18.97
CA ARG A 82 5.35 9.32 20.43
C ARG A 82 5.69 8.05 21.18
N ILE A 83 6.35 8.14 22.32
CA ILE A 83 6.49 7.03 23.28
C ILE A 83 5.96 7.46 24.65
N ASN A 84 5.06 6.66 25.22
CA ASN A 84 4.54 6.87 26.57
C ASN A 84 5.16 5.81 27.49
N PHE A 85 6.08 6.22 28.35
CA PHE A 85 6.71 5.34 29.32
C PHE A 85 5.77 4.95 30.47
N GLY A 86 4.74 5.77 30.73
CA GLY A 86 3.75 5.51 31.78
C GLY A 86 2.89 4.27 31.54
N THR A 87 2.86 3.73 30.32
CA THR A 87 2.18 2.45 30.04
C THR A 87 2.92 1.24 30.62
N TYR A 88 4.18 1.40 31.02
CA TYR A 88 5.04 0.32 31.54
C TYR A 88 5.19 0.44 33.07
N GLY A 89 4.07 0.24 33.79
CA GLY A 89 3.97 0.49 35.23
C GLY A 89 4.79 -0.44 36.13
N SER A 90 5.39 -1.51 35.60
CA SER A 90 6.24 -2.43 36.36
C SER A 90 7.72 -2.06 36.33
N LEU A 91 8.13 -1.11 35.48
CA LEU A 91 9.50 -0.61 35.47
C LEU A 91 9.74 0.24 36.72
N ASN A 92 10.88 0.05 37.38
CA ASN A 92 11.35 1.02 38.37
C ASN A 92 12.01 2.23 37.69
N SER A 93 12.22 3.27 38.49
CA SER A 93 12.84 4.54 38.08
C SER A 93 14.23 4.36 37.49
N THR A 94 15.03 3.43 38.02
CA THR A 94 16.41 3.17 37.58
C THR A 94 16.45 2.48 36.21
N ILE A 95 15.67 1.41 35.99
CA ILE A 95 15.57 0.75 34.68
C ILE A 95 14.97 1.71 33.65
N LEU A 96 13.97 2.50 34.02
CA LEU A 96 13.40 3.51 33.14
C LEU A 96 14.43 4.56 32.73
N PHE A 97 15.28 5.00 33.67
CA PHE A 97 16.38 5.91 33.38
C PHE A 97 17.38 5.29 32.39
N GLU A 98 17.82 4.04 32.62
CA GLU A 98 18.73 3.34 31.71
C GLU A 98 18.15 3.21 30.29
N LEU A 99 16.86 2.88 30.16
CA LEU A 99 16.18 2.80 28.88
C LEU A 99 16.12 4.16 28.17
N LYS A 100 15.79 5.23 28.90
CA LYS A 100 15.78 6.60 28.36
C LYS A 100 17.17 7.01 27.87
N MET A 101 18.22 6.70 28.63
CA MET A 101 19.60 7.02 28.25
C MET A 101 20.06 6.21 27.03
N ALA A 102 19.69 4.93 26.95
CA ALA A 102 19.97 4.11 25.78
C ALA A 102 19.30 4.67 24.52
N ILE A 103 18.05 5.16 24.60
CA ILE A 103 17.36 5.81 23.48
C ILE A 103 18.11 7.07 23.03
N LEU A 104 18.50 7.95 23.96
CA LEU A 104 19.25 9.16 23.63
C LEU A 104 20.62 8.86 23.00
N CYS A 105 21.33 7.84 23.48
CA CYS A 105 22.59 7.41 22.87
C CYS A 105 22.43 7.03 21.39
N VAL A 106 21.30 6.42 21.01
CA VAL A 106 21.03 6.06 19.60
C VAL A 106 20.72 7.31 18.77
N LEU A 107 20.07 8.30 19.35
CA LEU A 107 19.67 9.53 18.66
C LEU A 107 20.84 10.51 18.48
N GLU A 108 21.58 10.78 19.55
CA GLU A 108 22.60 11.83 19.60
C GLU A 108 24.00 11.32 19.21
N ILE A 109 24.36 10.10 19.62
CA ILE A 109 25.69 9.52 19.40
C ILE A 109 25.65 8.13 18.74
N PRO A 110 24.94 7.97 17.60
CA PRO A 110 24.83 6.66 16.92
C PRO A 110 26.19 6.05 16.55
N GLY A 111 27.20 6.89 16.29
CA GLY A 111 28.56 6.45 15.97
C GLY A 111 29.30 5.78 17.12
N ALA A 112 28.96 6.11 18.37
CA ALA A 112 29.60 5.55 19.57
C ALA A 112 29.17 4.09 19.82
N LEU A 113 27.94 3.73 19.45
CA LEU A 113 27.36 2.42 19.74
C LEU A 113 27.96 1.27 18.91
N ARG A 114 28.50 1.55 17.71
CA ARG A 114 29.17 0.60 16.78
C ARG A 114 28.53 -0.80 16.69
N HIS A 115 27.20 -0.92 16.87
CA HIS A 115 26.50 -2.20 16.83
C HIS A 115 26.28 -2.75 15.41
N THR A 116 26.64 -1.96 14.39
CA THR A 116 26.62 -2.31 12.96
C THR A 116 27.96 -1.95 12.31
N ARG A 117 28.33 -2.62 11.20
CA ARG A 117 29.62 -2.42 10.50
C ARG A 117 29.86 -0.99 9.99
N ARG A 118 28.82 -0.16 9.92
CA ARG A 118 28.89 1.27 9.57
C ARG A 118 28.02 2.05 10.54
N PRO A 119 28.42 3.25 10.99
CA PRO A 119 27.57 4.09 11.82
C PRO A 119 26.31 4.49 11.04
N VAL A 120 25.14 4.08 11.53
CA VAL A 120 23.84 4.41 10.94
C VAL A 120 23.13 5.40 11.86
N SER A 121 22.85 6.60 11.35
CA SER A 121 21.95 7.53 12.02
C SER A 121 20.52 7.08 11.79
N TYR A 122 19.82 6.70 12.85
CA TYR A 122 18.40 6.31 12.76
C TYR A 122 17.51 7.55 12.86
N LYS A 123 16.38 7.52 12.15
CA LYS A 123 15.33 8.52 12.35
C LYS A 123 14.64 8.27 13.71
N PRO A 124 14.14 9.31 14.40
CA PRO A 124 13.54 9.15 15.72
C PRO A 124 12.47 8.06 15.81
N HIS A 125 11.51 8.02 14.87
CA HIS A 125 10.46 6.99 14.86
C HIS A 125 11.01 5.56 14.71
N THR A 126 12.12 5.35 14.00
CA THR A 126 12.77 4.04 13.90
C THR A 126 13.33 3.61 15.25
N VAL A 127 13.97 4.54 15.97
CA VAL A 127 14.47 4.28 17.33
C VAL A 127 13.32 3.96 18.27
N LEU A 128 12.23 4.74 18.22
CA LEU A 128 11.04 4.48 19.03
C LEU A 128 10.43 3.11 18.75
N ASP A 129 10.32 2.71 17.48
CA ASP A 129 9.80 1.38 17.12
C ASP A 129 10.69 0.24 17.64
N ILE A 130 12.02 0.42 17.62
CA ILE A 130 12.97 -0.51 18.23
C ILE A 130 12.69 -0.66 19.73
N PHE A 131 12.66 0.44 20.49
CA PHE A 131 12.49 0.36 21.94
C PHE A 131 11.07 -0.02 22.36
N LYS A 132 10.02 0.40 21.63
CA LYS A 132 8.63 -0.07 21.85
C LYS A 132 8.50 -1.59 21.67
N SER A 133 9.43 -2.24 20.96
CA SER A 133 9.47 -3.69 20.80
C SER A 133 10.22 -4.41 21.93
N VAL A 134 11.12 -3.72 22.64
CA VAL A 134 11.98 -4.30 23.70
C VAL A 134 11.40 -4.07 25.10
N ILE A 135 10.97 -2.84 25.40
CA ILE A 135 10.46 -2.45 26.73
C ILE A 135 9.35 -3.37 27.26
N PRO A 136 8.38 -3.87 26.44
CA PRO A 136 7.35 -4.77 26.94
C PRO A 136 7.88 -6.05 27.59
N LEU A 137 8.95 -6.65 27.03
CA LEU A 137 9.55 -7.85 27.61
C LEU A 137 10.19 -7.54 28.97
N ILE A 138 10.94 -6.44 29.03
CA ILE A 138 11.59 -5.97 30.26
C ILE A 138 10.53 -5.66 31.33
N ASN A 139 9.44 -4.97 30.96
CA ASN A 139 8.34 -4.67 31.87
C ASN A 139 7.68 -5.95 32.42
N GLN A 140 7.56 -6.99 31.60
CA GLN A 140 7.03 -8.29 32.04
C GLN A 140 8.00 -9.00 32.99
N MET A 141 9.30 -9.01 32.69
CA MET A 141 10.33 -9.53 33.60
C MET A 141 10.29 -8.81 34.97
N CYS A 142 10.13 -7.49 34.97
CA CYS A 142 9.96 -6.70 36.20
C CYS A 142 8.67 -7.08 36.94
N ALA A 143 7.55 -7.24 36.22
CA ALA A 143 6.26 -7.60 36.81
C ALA A 143 6.33 -8.95 37.52
N ARG A 144 6.97 -9.97 36.91
CA ARG A 144 7.15 -11.28 37.54
C ARG A 144 8.05 -11.19 38.75
N LYS A 145 9.20 -10.51 38.68
CA LYS A 145 10.09 -10.37 39.85
C LYS A 145 9.44 -9.63 41.01
N ARG A 146 8.62 -8.62 40.72
CA ARG A 146 7.78 -7.95 41.73
C ARG A 146 6.77 -8.89 42.37
N ALA A 147 6.16 -9.79 41.59
CA ALA A 147 5.24 -10.79 42.10
C ALA A 147 5.94 -11.89 42.91
N GLU A 148 7.11 -12.36 42.48
CA GLU A 148 7.90 -13.43 43.12
C GLU A 148 8.51 -12.99 44.46
N HIS A 149 9.06 -11.77 44.53
CA HIS A 149 9.84 -11.32 45.67
C HIS A 149 9.20 -10.17 46.47
N GLY A 150 8.10 -9.59 45.96
CA GLY A 150 7.48 -8.40 46.50
C GLY A 150 8.16 -7.10 46.04
N ASN A 151 7.38 -6.02 45.97
CA ASN A 151 7.84 -4.72 45.46
C ASN A 151 9.07 -4.19 46.23
N HIS A 152 9.06 -4.26 47.56
CA HIS A 152 10.15 -3.71 48.37
C HIS A 152 11.49 -4.43 48.14
N PHE A 153 11.47 -5.76 47.94
CA PHE A 153 12.69 -6.50 47.61
C PHE A 153 13.14 -6.20 46.19
N PHE A 154 12.21 -6.14 45.24
CA PHE A 154 12.51 -5.81 43.84
C PHE A 154 13.23 -4.45 43.71
N GLU A 155 12.70 -3.41 44.35
CA GLU A 155 13.30 -2.07 44.32
C GLU A 155 14.71 -2.03 44.94
N ARG A 156 15.07 -3.00 45.81
CA ARG A 156 16.39 -3.11 46.45
C ARG A 156 17.37 -4.09 45.80
N SER A 157 16.90 -4.94 44.88
CA SER A 157 17.71 -6.03 44.33
C SER A 157 17.87 -5.98 42.81
N HIS A 158 17.01 -5.25 42.11
CA HIS A 158 17.00 -5.13 40.66
C HIS A 158 17.08 -3.65 40.25
N PHE A 159 18.22 -3.01 40.52
CA PHE A 159 18.46 -1.60 40.21
C PHE A 159 18.80 -1.37 38.74
N SER A 160 19.27 -2.38 38.01
CA SER A 160 19.71 -2.26 36.62
C SER A 160 19.11 -3.34 35.74
N LEU A 161 19.00 -3.06 34.44
CA LEU A 161 18.73 -4.06 33.41
C LEU A 161 19.73 -5.23 33.44
N ALA A 162 20.94 -4.97 33.95
CA ALA A 162 21.96 -5.99 34.07
C ALA A 162 21.71 -6.99 35.22
N ASP A 163 20.76 -6.72 36.13
CA ASP A 163 20.48 -7.58 37.28
C ASP A 163 19.62 -8.81 36.92
N PHE A 164 18.99 -8.81 35.75
CA PHE A 164 18.24 -9.98 35.26
C PHE A 164 19.17 -11.11 34.82
N THR A 165 18.78 -12.33 35.20
CA THR A 165 19.53 -13.56 34.88
C THR A 165 19.09 -14.16 33.56
N GLU A 166 19.89 -15.07 33.00
CA GLU A 166 19.50 -15.83 31.80
C GLU A 166 18.17 -16.57 31.97
N GLN A 167 17.94 -17.14 33.17
CA GLN A 167 16.69 -17.83 33.49
C GLN A 167 15.49 -16.90 33.38
N ASP A 168 15.65 -15.61 33.69
CA ASP A 168 14.57 -14.64 33.60
C ASP A 168 14.14 -14.37 32.16
N TYR A 169 15.10 -14.34 31.23
CA TYR A 169 14.81 -14.24 29.80
C TYR A 169 14.14 -15.51 29.27
N ARG A 170 14.62 -16.69 29.67
CA ARG A 170 14.05 -17.98 29.25
C ARG A 170 12.60 -18.12 29.68
N THR A 171 12.32 -17.92 30.97
CA THR A 171 10.98 -18.03 31.53
C THR A 171 10.02 -17.02 30.91
N GLU A 172 10.44 -15.77 30.71
CA GLU A 172 9.51 -14.79 30.12
C GLU A 172 9.26 -14.99 28.63
N ALA A 173 10.26 -15.44 27.87
CA ALA A 173 10.07 -15.74 26.45
C ALA A 173 8.95 -16.78 26.23
N GLU A 174 8.87 -17.80 27.10
CA GLU A 174 7.84 -18.86 27.06
C GLU A 174 6.42 -18.36 27.28
N VAL A 175 6.25 -17.26 28.02
CA VAL A 175 4.93 -16.69 28.32
C VAL A 175 4.65 -15.38 27.59
N PHE A 176 5.62 -14.82 26.85
CA PHE A 176 5.48 -13.54 26.16
C PHE A 176 4.45 -13.60 25.03
N ASP A 177 3.39 -12.80 25.14
CA ASP A 177 2.26 -12.86 24.19
C ASP A 177 2.54 -12.20 22.84
N ARG A 178 3.53 -11.30 22.78
CA ARG A 178 3.92 -10.61 21.54
C ARG A 178 4.91 -11.46 20.75
N ALA A 179 4.91 -11.28 19.43
CA ALA A 179 5.88 -11.96 18.57
C ALA A 179 7.29 -11.39 18.76
N PHE A 180 8.28 -12.27 18.92
CA PHE A 180 9.69 -11.94 18.83
C PHE A 180 10.07 -11.66 17.37
N ARG A 181 10.67 -10.49 17.13
CA ARG A 181 10.95 -9.95 15.79
C ARG A 181 12.40 -9.47 15.71
N ASN A 182 12.91 -9.31 14.49
CA ASN A 182 14.25 -8.78 14.25
C ASN A 182 14.46 -7.38 14.86
N VAL A 183 13.39 -6.57 14.94
CA VAL A 183 13.41 -5.25 15.60
C VAL A 183 13.69 -5.37 17.11
N THR A 184 13.17 -6.42 17.77
CA THR A 184 13.43 -6.71 19.18
C THR A 184 14.88 -7.13 19.39
N LEU A 185 15.39 -7.99 18.51
CA LEU A 185 16.80 -8.41 18.51
C LEU A 185 17.74 -7.21 18.35
N GLN A 186 17.46 -6.32 17.40
CA GLN A 186 18.22 -5.09 17.18
C GLN A 186 18.27 -4.21 18.42
N GLY A 187 17.16 -4.06 19.14
CA GLY A 187 17.14 -3.27 20.37
C GLY A 187 17.99 -3.88 21.49
N PHE A 188 18.00 -5.20 21.64
CA PHE A 188 18.91 -5.86 22.58
C PHE A 188 20.39 -5.79 22.14
N GLN A 189 20.68 -5.81 20.84
CA GLN A 189 22.05 -5.56 20.34
C GLN A 189 22.53 -4.14 20.68
N ILE A 190 21.63 -3.15 20.60
CA ILE A 190 21.92 -1.77 21.04
C ILE A 190 22.21 -1.75 22.55
N LEU A 191 21.33 -2.34 23.37
CA LEU A 191 21.52 -2.41 24.82
C LEU A 191 22.82 -3.14 25.22
N ARG A 192 23.25 -4.12 24.42
CA ARG A 192 24.50 -4.86 24.63
C ARG A 192 25.73 -4.20 23.97
N SER A 193 25.60 -3.00 23.41
CA SER A 193 26.73 -2.30 22.79
C SER A 193 27.83 -2.01 23.81
N HIS A 194 29.09 -2.11 23.37
CA HIS A 194 30.25 -1.89 24.23
C HIS A 194 30.19 -0.52 24.94
N PHE A 195 29.73 0.50 24.22
CA PHE A 195 29.59 1.86 24.74
C PHE A 195 28.61 1.94 25.92
N LEU A 196 27.42 1.34 25.82
CA LEU A 196 26.45 1.37 26.92
C LEU A 196 26.90 0.50 28.10
N VAL A 197 27.52 -0.66 27.82
CA VAL A 197 28.10 -1.51 28.86
C VAL A 197 29.18 -0.78 29.65
N GLU A 198 30.00 0.02 28.98
CA GLU A 198 31.05 0.77 29.67
C GLU A 198 30.52 1.98 30.44
N ASN A 199 29.64 2.77 29.81
CA ASN A 199 29.29 4.10 30.31
C ASN A 199 27.97 4.13 31.10
N LEU A 200 26.99 3.30 30.74
CA LEU A 200 25.67 3.30 31.36
C LEU A 200 25.50 2.21 32.42
N PHE A 201 25.75 0.94 32.08
CA PHE A 201 25.42 -0.20 32.94
C PHE A 201 26.51 -0.52 33.97
N ALA A 202 26.10 -0.90 35.20
CA ALA A 202 27.02 -1.29 36.27
C ALA A 202 27.87 -2.51 35.93
N LYS A 203 27.24 -3.47 35.26
CA LYS A 203 27.82 -4.71 34.75
C LYS A 203 27.24 -5.00 33.37
N PRO A 204 27.90 -5.81 32.53
CA PRO A 204 27.33 -6.19 31.24
C PRO A 204 26.00 -6.90 31.41
N LEU A 205 25.04 -6.62 30.52
CA LEU A 205 23.82 -7.41 30.43
C LEU A 205 24.19 -8.87 30.12
N VAL A 206 23.46 -9.81 30.71
CA VAL A 206 23.64 -11.23 30.44
C VAL A 206 23.47 -11.49 28.94
N TYR A 207 24.47 -12.17 28.35
CA TYR A 207 24.36 -12.62 26.97
C TYR A 207 23.43 -13.82 26.93
N VAL A 208 22.31 -13.64 26.23
CA VAL A 208 21.32 -14.69 25.96
C VAL A 208 21.12 -14.72 24.46
N ASP A 209 21.19 -15.91 23.87
CA ASP A 209 20.76 -16.13 22.50
C ASP A 209 19.23 -16.02 22.44
N LEU A 210 18.77 -14.80 22.16
CA LEU A 210 17.35 -14.47 22.12
C LEU A 210 16.63 -15.24 21.01
N GLU A 211 17.31 -15.65 19.94
CA GLU A 211 16.67 -16.37 18.84
C GLU A 211 16.31 -17.81 19.22
N ALA A 212 17.12 -18.42 20.09
CA ALA A 212 16.98 -19.80 20.55
C ALA A 212 16.00 -19.96 21.73
N LEU A 213 15.44 -18.88 22.27
CA LEU A 213 14.49 -18.96 23.39
C LEU A 213 13.13 -19.55 22.96
N GLY A 214 12.42 -20.14 23.93
CA GLY A 214 11.13 -20.80 23.76
C GLY A 214 9.94 -19.86 23.52
N TRP A 215 10.07 -18.87 22.63
CA TRP A 215 8.99 -17.91 22.37
C TRP A 215 7.69 -18.56 21.92
N LYS A 216 6.55 -18.15 22.50
CA LYS A 216 5.21 -18.51 21.97
C LYS A 216 5.07 -18.20 20.47
N LYS A 217 5.66 -17.08 20.03
CA LYS A 217 5.66 -16.61 18.63
C LYS A 217 7.04 -16.09 18.26
N ASN A 218 7.80 -16.87 17.49
CA ASN A 218 9.12 -16.47 16.97
C ASN A 218 9.05 -16.17 15.47
N SER A 219 9.07 -14.89 15.06
CA SER A 219 9.01 -14.52 13.64
C SER A 219 10.35 -14.64 12.90
N ILE A 220 11.45 -14.96 13.59
CA ILE A 220 12.79 -15.10 13.00
C ILE A 220 13.03 -16.55 12.57
N THR A 221 12.87 -17.51 13.49
CA THR A 221 13.10 -18.94 13.25
C THR A 221 11.88 -19.63 12.65
N ASN A 222 10.70 -19.39 13.23
CA ASN A 222 9.42 -19.82 12.68
C ASN A 222 8.83 -18.69 11.82
N LYS A 223 9.53 -18.36 10.72
CA LYS A 223 8.89 -17.59 9.65
C LYS A 223 7.66 -18.40 9.25
N GLN A 224 6.47 -17.96 9.65
CA GLN A 224 5.25 -18.47 9.04
C GLN A 224 5.45 -18.24 7.55
N THR A 225 5.64 -19.33 6.79
CA THR A 225 5.59 -19.30 5.34
C THR A 225 4.25 -18.65 5.06
N ARG A 226 4.27 -17.39 4.60
CA ARG A 226 3.05 -16.64 4.38
C ARG A 226 2.32 -17.36 3.26
N THR A 227 1.33 -18.16 3.62
CA THR A 227 0.46 -18.84 2.65
C THR A 227 -0.40 -17.84 1.89
N LYS A 228 -0.62 -16.66 2.48
CA LYS A 228 -1.42 -15.58 1.90
C LYS A 228 -0.63 -14.78 0.86
N LYS A 229 -1.26 -14.53 -0.29
CA LYS A 229 -0.69 -13.79 -1.42
C LYS A 229 -0.60 -12.31 -1.10
N LYS A 230 0.53 -11.68 -1.44
CA LYS A 230 0.79 -10.24 -1.23
C LYS A 230 0.28 -9.36 -2.40
N TRP A 231 -0.19 -9.98 -3.48
CA TRP A 231 -0.70 -9.32 -4.67
C TRP A 231 -1.95 -10.05 -5.18
N PHE A 232 -2.71 -9.39 -6.03
CA PHE A 232 -3.93 -9.94 -6.61
C PHE A 232 -3.62 -10.87 -7.78
N SER A 233 -4.33 -12.00 -7.83
CA SER A 233 -4.46 -12.79 -9.06
C SER A 233 -5.17 -11.98 -10.14
N ASN A 234 -5.08 -12.42 -11.40
CA ASN A 234 -5.75 -11.72 -12.51
C ASN A 234 -7.26 -11.59 -12.28
N LYS A 235 -7.90 -12.69 -11.88
CA LYS A 235 -9.34 -12.73 -11.57
C LYS A 235 -9.73 -11.71 -10.51
N ILE A 236 -8.98 -11.64 -9.40
CA ILE A 236 -9.25 -10.68 -8.31
C ILE A 236 -9.04 -9.25 -8.80
N PHE A 237 -7.95 -9.01 -9.54
CA PHE A 237 -7.64 -7.70 -10.10
C PHE A 237 -8.72 -7.19 -11.04
N GLU A 238 -9.16 -8.00 -12.00
CA GLU A 238 -10.23 -7.66 -12.96
C GLU A 238 -11.57 -7.42 -12.25
N LYS A 239 -11.94 -8.28 -11.30
CA LYS A 239 -13.17 -8.16 -10.52
C LYS A 239 -13.20 -6.86 -9.70
N CYS A 240 -12.11 -6.55 -9.00
CA CYS A 240 -11.99 -5.33 -8.22
C CYS A 240 -11.96 -4.08 -9.11
N SER A 241 -11.21 -4.12 -10.21
CA SER A 241 -11.16 -3.01 -11.17
C SER A 241 -12.53 -2.74 -11.76
N ARG A 242 -13.25 -3.77 -12.20
CA ARG A 242 -14.61 -3.63 -12.75
C ARG A 242 -15.59 -3.04 -11.73
N GLU A 243 -15.66 -3.59 -10.52
CA GLU A 243 -16.59 -3.09 -9.49
C GLU A 243 -16.26 -1.65 -9.09
N GLY A 244 -14.97 -1.33 -8.93
CA GLY A 244 -14.51 0.02 -8.61
C GLY A 244 -14.89 1.02 -9.69
N SER A 245 -14.61 0.70 -10.96
CA SER A 245 -14.92 1.56 -12.10
C SER A 245 -16.42 1.76 -12.29
N PHE A 246 -17.22 0.68 -12.21
CA PHE A 246 -18.68 0.78 -12.35
C PHE A 246 -19.31 1.64 -11.25
N ALA A 247 -18.90 1.46 -10.00
CA ALA A 247 -19.42 2.27 -8.88
C ALA A 247 -19.14 3.77 -9.07
N ILE A 248 -17.94 4.11 -9.56
CA ILE A 248 -17.53 5.51 -9.82
C ILE A 248 -18.37 6.11 -10.95
N VAL A 249 -18.45 5.42 -12.08
CA VAL A 249 -19.15 5.92 -13.27
C VAL A 249 -20.66 6.02 -13.01
N ASP A 250 -21.27 5.04 -12.34
CA ASP A 250 -22.69 5.06 -11.91
C ASP A 250 -22.99 6.29 -11.05
N PHE A 251 -22.10 6.60 -10.09
CA PHE A 251 -22.24 7.76 -9.23
C PHE A 251 -22.14 9.09 -10.01
N LEU A 252 -21.16 9.22 -10.90
CA LEU A 252 -21.01 10.41 -11.76
C LEU A 252 -22.19 10.58 -12.72
N GLN A 253 -22.65 9.49 -13.34
CA GLN A 253 -23.82 9.48 -14.24
C GLN A 253 -25.09 9.93 -13.49
N ALA A 254 -25.34 9.43 -12.28
CA ALA A 254 -26.47 9.83 -11.45
C ALA A 254 -26.44 11.31 -11.05
N LEU A 255 -25.25 11.88 -10.88
CA LEU A 255 -25.04 13.31 -10.65
C LEU A 255 -24.97 14.14 -11.93
N LYS A 256 -25.12 13.53 -13.11
CA LYS A 256 -24.99 14.20 -14.42
C LYS A 256 -23.66 14.92 -14.58
N GLU A 257 -22.60 14.34 -14.04
CA GLU A 257 -21.24 14.86 -14.18
C GLU A 257 -20.64 14.35 -15.50
N ASP A 258 -19.72 15.13 -16.06
CA ASP A 258 -18.93 14.69 -17.21
C ASP A 258 -18.04 13.48 -16.83
N ILE A 259 -17.92 12.51 -17.74
CA ILE A 259 -17.26 11.20 -17.52
C ILE A 259 -16.13 11.07 -18.53
N SER A 260 -14.90 10.85 -18.06
CA SER A 260 -13.73 10.73 -18.92
C SER A 260 -13.62 9.31 -19.50
N ASP A 261 -13.93 8.28 -18.70
CA ASP A 261 -13.90 6.89 -19.11
C ASP A 261 -15.19 6.45 -19.80
N GLN A 262 -15.26 6.77 -21.09
CA GLN A 262 -16.38 6.41 -21.95
C GLN A 262 -16.51 4.90 -22.14
N ASP A 263 -15.41 4.14 -22.09
CA ASP A 263 -15.46 2.68 -22.24
C ASP A 263 -16.20 2.02 -21.07
N THR A 264 -15.91 2.45 -19.84
CA THR A 264 -16.62 1.96 -18.65
C THR A 264 -18.08 2.38 -18.66
N LEU A 265 -18.42 3.60 -19.05
CA LEU A 265 -19.80 4.07 -19.17
C LEU A 265 -20.63 3.17 -20.09
N ASN A 266 -20.08 2.84 -21.25
CA ASN A 266 -20.77 2.00 -22.22
C ASN A 266 -21.03 0.60 -21.66
N ARG A 267 -20.07 0.02 -20.95
CA ARG A 267 -20.21 -1.31 -20.31
C ARG A 267 -21.21 -1.30 -19.17
N LEU A 268 -21.25 -0.22 -18.39
CA LEU A 268 -22.19 -0.05 -17.29
C LEU A 268 -23.65 -0.09 -17.77
N ASP A 269 -23.95 0.64 -18.86
CA ASP A 269 -25.29 0.68 -19.46
C ASP A 269 -25.74 -0.71 -19.96
N LEU A 270 -24.81 -1.51 -20.47
CA LEU A 270 -25.10 -2.87 -20.94
C LEU A 270 -25.45 -3.85 -19.82
N VAL A 271 -24.71 -3.78 -18.71
CA VAL A 271 -24.87 -4.68 -17.57
C VAL A 271 -26.06 -4.25 -16.70
N GLY A 272 -26.59 -3.05 -16.93
CA GLY A 272 -27.72 -2.49 -16.15
C GLY A 272 -27.35 -2.19 -14.71
N TYR A 273 -26.06 -1.92 -14.43
CA TYR A 273 -25.58 -1.58 -13.10
C TYR A 273 -26.15 -0.23 -12.68
N ASN A 274 -26.89 -0.18 -11.56
CA ASN A 274 -27.67 1.00 -11.18
C ASN A 274 -27.76 1.21 -9.65
N LYS A 275 -26.65 1.02 -8.93
CA LYS A 275 -26.64 1.14 -7.46
C LYS A 275 -26.95 2.56 -6.98
N ALA A 276 -26.54 3.59 -7.72
CA ALA A 276 -26.84 4.99 -7.45
C ALA A 276 -28.34 5.26 -7.45
N ARG A 277 -29.09 4.62 -8.35
CA ARG A 277 -30.55 4.71 -8.41
C ARG A 277 -31.20 4.08 -7.18
N SER A 278 -30.71 2.93 -6.73
CA SER A 278 -31.17 2.27 -5.50
C SER A 278 -30.91 3.14 -4.26
N ALA A 279 -29.76 3.83 -4.21
CA ALA A 279 -29.44 4.84 -3.19
C ALA A 279 -30.14 6.20 -3.42
N LYS A 280 -31.00 6.32 -4.45
CA LYS A 280 -31.74 7.53 -4.85
C LYS A 280 -30.82 8.76 -5.01
N ILE A 281 -29.62 8.57 -5.53
CA ILE A 281 -28.68 9.66 -5.80
C ILE A 281 -29.20 10.52 -6.93
N THR A 282 -29.28 11.82 -6.67
CA THR A 282 -29.53 12.89 -7.64
C THR A 282 -28.78 14.12 -7.15
N ARG A 283 -28.49 15.10 -8.02
CA ARG A 283 -27.87 16.38 -7.60
C ARG A 283 -28.61 17.01 -6.41
N ARG A 284 -29.95 17.01 -6.44
CA ARG A 284 -30.79 17.57 -5.37
C ARG A 284 -30.63 16.81 -4.06
N ASN A 285 -30.72 15.48 -4.09
CA ASN A 285 -30.60 14.69 -2.86
C ASN A 285 -29.18 14.77 -2.29
N TYR A 286 -28.18 14.80 -3.16
CA TYR A 286 -26.79 14.99 -2.76
C TYR A 286 -26.56 16.37 -2.13
N ASP A 287 -27.09 17.45 -2.72
CA ASP A 287 -27.03 18.79 -2.13
C ASP A 287 -27.69 18.84 -0.74
N ILE A 288 -28.86 18.22 -0.57
CA ILE A 288 -29.51 18.09 0.75
C ILE A 288 -28.59 17.38 1.75
N TYR A 289 -27.94 16.29 1.34
CA TYR A 289 -26.98 15.58 2.18
C TYR A 289 -25.78 16.47 2.56
N VAL A 290 -25.21 17.21 1.60
CA VAL A 290 -24.12 18.17 1.83
C VAL A 290 -24.55 19.23 2.85
N VAL A 291 -25.74 19.82 2.69
CA VAL A 291 -26.30 20.80 3.64
C VAL A 291 -26.41 20.21 5.05
N ILE A 292 -27.01 19.02 5.20
CA ILE A 292 -27.17 18.35 6.51
C ILE A 292 -25.81 18.16 7.18
N ARG A 293 -24.82 17.68 6.42
CA ARG A 293 -23.47 17.39 6.93
C ARG A 293 -22.74 18.65 7.38
N LEU A 294 -22.74 19.69 6.57
CA LEU A 294 -22.07 20.95 6.89
C LEU A 294 -22.76 21.70 8.04
N THR A 295 -24.09 21.85 8.00
CA THR A 295 -24.83 22.53 9.08
C THR A 295 -24.67 21.81 10.42
N SER A 296 -24.64 20.47 10.43
CA SER A 296 -24.37 19.69 11.67
C SER A 296 -22.99 19.91 12.27
N ARG A 297 -22.05 20.48 11.51
CA ARG A 297 -20.70 20.86 11.96
C ARG A 297 -20.50 22.36 12.17
N GLY A 298 -21.56 23.15 12.07
CA GLY A 298 -21.54 24.58 12.39
C GLY A 298 -21.35 25.52 11.20
N TYR A 299 -21.40 25.03 9.95
CA TYR A 299 -21.37 25.91 8.77
C TYR A 299 -22.68 26.71 8.64
N THR A 300 -22.54 27.98 8.30
CA THR A 300 -23.66 28.88 7.98
C THR A 300 -24.20 28.65 6.56
N GLY A 301 -25.41 29.13 6.27
CA GLY A 301 -26.01 28.95 4.94
C GLY A 301 -25.22 29.61 3.81
N LEU A 302 -24.54 30.72 4.09
CA LEU A 302 -23.67 31.40 3.12
C LEU A 302 -22.39 30.60 2.83
N GLU A 303 -21.82 29.96 3.84
CA GLU A 303 -20.62 29.11 3.69
C GLU A 303 -20.92 27.79 2.99
N VAL A 304 -22.15 27.28 3.09
CA VAL A 304 -22.56 26.04 2.39
C VAL A 304 -22.76 26.26 0.89
N LYS A 305 -23.22 27.46 0.49
CA LYS A 305 -23.62 27.80 -0.89
C LYS A 305 -22.60 27.41 -1.97
N PRO A 306 -21.28 27.63 -1.82
CA PRO A 306 -20.28 27.28 -2.85
C PRO A 306 -20.16 25.78 -3.12
N PHE A 307 -20.62 24.93 -2.20
CA PHE A 307 -20.46 23.47 -2.29
C PHE A 307 -21.68 22.75 -2.89
N LEU A 308 -22.74 23.47 -3.23
CA LEU A 308 -23.97 22.91 -3.80
C LEU A 308 -23.99 23.04 -5.31
N TYR A 309 -24.62 22.09 -6.00
CA TYR A 309 -24.95 22.26 -7.41
C TYR A 309 -25.94 23.39 -7.63
N LYS A 310 -26.98 23.45 -6.78
CA LYS A 310 -27.99 24.51 -6.83
C LYS A 310 -28.60 24.73 -5.46
N LEU A 311 -28.43 25.93 -4.91
CA LEU A 311 -29.12 26.32 -3.70
C LEU A 311 -30.59 26.65 -4.00
N GLU A 312 -31.51 25.77 -3.62
CA GLU A 312 -32.95 25.98 -3.76
C GLU A 312 -33.47 26.96 -2.68
N PRO A 313 -34.43 27.85 -3.01
CA PRO A 313 -35.07 28.71 -2.02
C PRO A 313 -35.66 27.93 -0.83
N ASP A 314 -36.14 26.72 -1.10
CA ASP A 314 -36.75 25.83 -0.11
C ASP A 314 -35.77 25.35 0.96
N TYR A 315 -34.46 25.53 0.80
CA TYR A 315 -33.47 25.12 1.81
C TYR A 315 -33.35 26.14 2.94
N TRP A 316 -33.79 27.39 2.72
CA TRP A 316 -33.69 28.46 3.71
C TRP A 316 -34.74 28.34 4.79
N SER A 317 -34.35 28.64 6.03
CA SER A 317 -35.29 28.70 7.15
C SER A 317 -36.19 29.94 7.02
N PRO A 318 -37.52 29.79 7.06
CA PRO A 318 -38.43 30.92 7.10
C PRO A 318 -38.37 31.67 8.44
N GLN A 319 -37.90 31.01 9.51
CA GLN A 319 -37.86 31.56 10.87
C GLN A 319 -36.54 32.28 11.15
N ASN A 320 -35.42 31.77 10.64
CA ASN A 320 -34.08 32.30 10.90
C ASN A 320 -33.44 32.82 9.60
N ARG A 321 -33.49 34.15 9.39
CA ARG A 321 -32.88 34.78 8.22
C ARG A 321 -31.38 34.48 8.16
N GLY A 322 -30.90 33.98 7.01
CA GLY A 322 -29.49 33.63 6.81
C GLY A 322 -29.09 32.23 7.27
N MET A 323 -30.02 31.45 7.84
CA MET A 323 -29.81 30.05 8.22
C MET A 323 -30.56 29.10 7.28
N LEU A 324 -30.01 27.91 7.09
CA LEU A 324 -30.70 26.82 6.39
C LEU A 324 -31.66 26.11 7.35
N LYS A 325 -32.60 25.37 6.78
CA LYS A 325 -33.54 24.50 7.52
C LYS A 325 -32.78 23.45 8.32
N ASP A 326 -33.40 22.97 9.39
CA ASP A 326 -32.87 21.87 10.19
C ASP A 326 -32.90 20.53 9.43
N LYS A 327 -32.24 19.52 9.99
CA LYS A 327 -32.14 18.18 9.39
C LYS A 327 -33.52 17.60 9.09
N GLU A 328 -34.47 17.71 10.01
CA GLU A 328 -35.80 17.13 9.84
C GLU A 328 -36.58 17.78 8.69
N ALA A 329 -36.57 19.11 8.60
CA ALA A 329 -37.26 19.82 7.53
C ALA A 329 -36.57 19.61 6.17
N LEU A 330 -35.24 19.48 6.12
CA LEU A 330 -34.50 19.12 4.91
C LEU A 330 -34.80 17.69 4.45
N CYS A 331 -34.88 16.72 5.37
CA CYS A 331 -35.27 15.36 5.04
C CYS A 331 -36.67 15.28 4.43
N LYS A 332 -37.61 16.16 4.83
CA LYS A 332 -38.96 16.23 4.24
C LYS A 332 -38.97 16.74 2.79
N LEU A 333 -37.90 17.39 2.32
CA LEU A 333 -37.77 17.85 0.93
C LEU A 333 -37.41 16.73 -0.04
N THR A 334 -37.04 15.55 0.47
CA THR A 334 -36.60 14.43 -0.34
C THR A 334 -37.30 13.13 0.06
N ARG A 335 -37.43 12.21 -0.91
CA ARG A 335 -37.85 10.83 -0.67
C ARG A 335 -36.66 9.87 -0.54
N ALA A 336 -35.43 10.41 -0.61
CA ALA A 336 -34.22 9.66 -0.37
C ALA A 336 -34.01 9.47 1.14
N PRO A 337 -33.71 8.24 1.60
CA PRO A 337 -33.36 8.02 2.99
C PRO A 337 -32.02 8.72 3.28
N MET A 338 -32.05 9.72 4.16
CA MET A 338 -30.87 10.47 4.62
C MET A 338 -30.32 9.82 5.89
N ASP A 339 -30.06 8.52 5.81
CA ASP A 339 -29.73 7.64 6.92
C ASP A 339 -28.32 7.02 6.76
N ASN A 340 -28.07 5.96 7.54
CA ASN A 340 -26.80 5.26 7.52
C ASN A 340 -26.56 4.52 6.20
N ASP A 341 -27.60 4.08 5.49
CA ASP A 341 -27.44 3.35 4.23
C ASP A 341 -26.87 4.25 3.14
N LEU A 342 -27.32 5.50 3.08
CA LEU A 342 -26.73 6.51 2.18
C LEU A 342 -25.27 6.80 2.56
N TYR A 343 -24.96 6.89 3.86
CA TYR A 343 -23.59 7.08 4.32
C TYR A 343 -22.68 5.91 3.94
N GLU A 344 -23.16 4.67 4.09
CA GLU A 344 -22.44 3.46 3.70
C GLU A 344 -22.24 3.37 2.17
N TYR A 345 -23.25 3.76 1.40
CA TYR A 345 -23.14 3.87 -0.06
C TYR A 345 -22.05 4.89 -0.45
N LEU A 346 -22.09 6.12 0.07
CA LEU A 346 -21.08 7.14 -0.24
C LEU A 346 -19.68 6.75 0.26
N THR A 347 -19.61 6.03 1.38
CA THR A 347 -18.34 5.48 1.90
C THR A 347 -17.79 4.42 0.95
N HIS A 348 -18.66 3.56 0.41
CA HIS A 348 -18.27 2.59 -0.60
C HIS A 348 -17.75 3.27 -1.88
N ILE A 349 -18.43 4.29 -2.38
CA ILE A 349 -17.95 5.10 -3.53
C ILE A 349 -16.58 5.71 -3.23
N SER A 350 -16.39 6.28 -2.04
CA SER A 350 -15.08 6.81 -1.61
C SER A 350 -14.00 5.72 -1.63
N ASN A 351 -14.30 4.52 -1.13
CA ASN A 351 -13.33 3.42 -1.10
C ASN A 351 -13.01 2.90 -2.51
N CYS A 352 -13.99 2.83 -3.41
CA CYS A 352 -13.79 2.47 -4.81
C CYS A 352 -12.85 3.47 -5.51
N ALA A 353 -13.10 4.78 -5.35
CA ALA A 353 -12.25 5.80 -5.94
C ALA A 353 -10.82 5.78 -5.38
N CYS A 354 -10.66 5.64 -4.06
CA CYS A 354 -9.34 5.44 -3.44
C CYS A 354 -8.62 4.20 -4.00
N TYR A 355 -9.33 3.09 -4.17
CA TYR A 355 -8.80 1.85 -4.73
C TYR A 355 -8.30 2.05 -6.16
N ILE A 356 -9.13 2.62 -7.05
CA ILE A 356 -8.77 2.84 -8.47
C ILE A 356 -7.51 3.70 -8.58
N ILE A 357 -7.46 4.84 -7.87
CA ILE A 357 -6.28 5.70 -7.88
C ILE A 357 -5.05 4.93 -7.39
N ALA A 358 -5.13 4.28 -6.23
CA ALA A 358 -3.99 3.59 -5.63
C ALA A 358 -3.53 2.37 -6.44
N GLN A 359 -4.46 1.63 -7.06
CA GLN A 359 -4.17 0.43 -7.86
C GLN A 359 -3.52 0.77 -9.20
N TYR A 360 -3.99 1.80 -9.90
CA TYR A 360 -3.46 2.14 -11.23
C TYR A 360 -2.25 3.08 -11.19
N THR A 361 -2.06 3.83 -10.10
CA THR A 361 -0.83 4.62 -9.91
C THR A 361 0.27 3.81 -9.24
N GLY A 362 -0.09 2.86 -8.36
CA GLY A 362 0.86 2.12 -7.54
C GLY A 362 1.62 3.01 -6.56
N MET A 363 1.11 4.21 -6.25
CA MET A 363 1.73 5.16 -5.34
C MET A 363 1.97 4.54 -3.95
N ARG A 364 3.01 5.03 -3.25
CA ARG A 364 3.24 4.60 -1.86
C ARG A 364 2.17 5.23 -0.95
N PRO A 365 1.84 4.61 0.19
CA PRO A 365 0.84 5.17 1.12
C PRO A 365 1.13 6.61 1.55
N SER A 366 2.41 6.95 1.77
CA SER A 366 2.84 8.32 2.05
C SER A 366 2.53 9.28 0.90
N GLU A 367 2.77 8.87 -0.35
CA GLU A 367 2.46 9.68 -1.53
C GLU A 367 0.95 9.88 -1.70
N LEU A 368 0.15 8.82 -1.51
CA LEU A 368 -1.31 8.93 -1.55
C LEU A 368 -1.84 9.89 -0.48
N SER A 369 -1.26 9.85 0.73
CA SER A 369 -1.63 10.77 1.82
C SER A 369 -1.27 12.23 1.53
N GLY A 370 -0.34 12.49 0.61
CA GLY A 370 0.08 13.83 0.20
C GLY A 370 -0.70 14.41 -0.99
N CYS A 371 -1.67 13.71 -1.57
CA CYS A 371 -2.47 14.25 -2.67
C CYS A 371 -3.49 15.29 -2.18
N LEU A 372 -3.40 16.51 -2.70
CA LEU A 372 -4.35 17.59 -2.40
C LEU A 372 -5.57 17.53 -3.31
N THR A 373 -6.77 17.81 -2.79
CA THR A 373 -8.02 17.68 -3.55
C THR A 373 -8.04 18.58 -4.80
N ASP A 374 -7.61 19.84 -4.68
CA ASP A 374 -7.77 20.84 -5.73
C ASP A 374 -6.63 20.79 -6.78
N ASP A 375 -5.41 20.49 -6.36
CA ASP A 375 -4.20 20.61 -7.21
C ASP A 375 -3.53 19.27 -7.53
N CYS A 376 -4.17 18.13 -7.29
CA CYS A 376 -3.53 16.84 -7.57
C CYS A 376 -3.43 16.48 -9.06
N LEU A 377 -4.13 17.15 -9.98
CA LEU A 377 -4.10 16.83 -11.42
C LEU A 377 -3.35 17.90 -12.20
N THR A 378 -2.42 17.47 -13.05
CA THR A 378 -1.69 18.32 -14.01
C THR A 378 -1.63 17.62 -15.36
N SER A 379 -1.26 18.35 -16.41
CA SER A 379 -0.90 17.76 -17.69
C SER A 379 0.57 18.02 -17.99
N ASP A 380 1.24 17.09 -18.65
CA ASP A 380 2.62 17.30 -19.13
C ASP A 380 2.65 18.11 -20.44
N GLU A 381 3.85 18.43 -20.91
CA GLU A 381 4.08 19.14 -22.18
C GLU A 381 3.56 18.38 -23.42
N PHE A 382 3.31 17.07 -23.27
CA PHE A 382 2.79 16.20 -24.32
C PHE A 382 1.27 15.97 -24.23
N GLY A 383 0.60 16.61 -23.27
CA GLY A 383 -0.86 16.52 -23.07
C GLY A 383 -1.33 15.28 -22.30
N HIS A 384 -0.44 14.53 -21.65
CA HIS A 384 -0.83 13.42 -20.78
C HIS A 384 -1.26 13.93 -19.40
N ASP A 385 -2.38 13.43 -18.92
CA ASP A 385 -2.85 13.73 -17.56
C ASP A 385 -2.04 12.95 -16.52
N LEU A 386 -1.63 13.66 -15.48
CA LEU A 386 -0.81 13.17 -14.40
C LEU A 386 -1.43 13.51 -13.04
N ILE A 387 -1.25 12.62 -12.07
CA ILE A 387 -1.53 12.89 -10.66
C ILE A 387 -0.23 13.21 -9.93
N ILE A 388 -0.23 14.27 -9.12
CA ILE A 388 0.92 14.73 -8.33
C ILE A 388 0.66 14.59 -6.84
N SER A 389 1.73 14.32 -6.10
CA SER A 389 1.72 14.33 -4.64
C SER A 389 2.59 15.45 -4.09
N SER A 390 2.17 16.04 -2.97
CA SER A 390 2.89 17.13 -2.30
C SER A 390 3.96 16.65 -1.30
N VAL A 391 4.34 15.35 -1.31
CA VAL A 391 5.32 14.83 -0.35
C VAL A 391 6.73 15.33 -0.68
N ILE A 392 7.10 16.45 -0.08
CA ILE A 392 8.47 16.98 -0.12
C ILE A 392 9.33 16.15 0.84
N LYS A 393 9.87 15.02 0.38
CA LYS A 393 10.95 14.33 1.09
C LYS A 393 12.26 15.07 0.89
N ASN A 394 12.52 16.15 1.64
CA ASN A 394 13.85 16.78 1.83
C ASN A 394 14.84 16.63 0.67
N ARG A 395 14.41 16.90 -0.57
CA ARG A 395 15.27 16.88 -1.74
C ARG A 395 15.18 18.27 -2.32
N GLU A 396 16.32 18.94 -2.39
CA GLU A 396 16.46 20.11 -3.24
C GLU A 396 15.88 19.76 -4.61
N VAL A 397 15.05 20.67 -5.14
CA VAL A 397 14.25 20.59 -6.37
C VAL A 397 15.12 20.49 -7.64
N ILE A 398 16.36 20.00 -7.52
CA ILE A 398 17.41 20.00 -8.53
C ILE A 398 17.21 18.89 -9.58
N ARG A 399 16.28 17.95 -9.38
CA ARG A 399 16.03 16.85 -10.34
C ARG A 399 14.63 16.89 -10.95
N LYS A 400 14.38 17.89 -11.80
CA LYS A 400 13.20 17.97 -12.72
C LYS A 400 13.02 16.75 -13.65
N LEU A 401 13.96 15.80 -13.67
CA LEU A 401 13.88 14.59 -14.49
C LEU A 401 13.03 13.47 -13.85
N PHE A 402 12.69 13.58 -12.56
CA PHE A 402 12.03 12.51 -11.79
C PHE A 402 10.96 13.04 -10.83
N ASP A 403 10.14 13.99 -11.29
CA ASP A 403 9.06 14.54 -10.49
C ASP A 403 8.10 13.42 -10.04
N ASP A 404 7.55 13.56 -8.82
CA ASP A 404 6.59 12.64 -8.21
C ASP A 404 5.20 12.80 -8.88
N MET A 405 5.15 12.43 -10.17
CA MET A 405 3.97 12.44 -11.03
C MET A 405 3.64 11.03 -11.54
N TRP A 406 2.39 10.63 -11.52
CA TRP A 406 1.94 9.31 -12.02
C TRP A 406 0.90 9.50 -13.12
N VAL A 407 0.86 8.58 -14.10
CA VAL A 407 -0.13 8.66 -15.18
C VAL A 407 -1.55 8.54 -14.63
N ALA A 408 -2.42 9.49 -15.01
CA ALA A 408 -3.83 9.51 -14.66
C ALA A 408 -4.68 9.12 -15.88
N ILE A 409 -4.87 7.81 -16.06
CA ILE A 409 -5.80 7.26 -17.08
C ILE A 409 -7.24 7.76 -16.86
N PRO A 410 -8.15 7.70 -17.85
CA PRO A 410 -9.49 8.27 -17.76
C PRO A 410 -10.26 7.89 -16.48
N ILE A 411 -10.24 6.60 -16.08
CA ILE A 411 -10.92 6.18 -14.86
C ILE A 411 -10.30 6.72 -13.57
N VAL A 412 -8.98 7.00 -13.57
CA VAL A 412 -8.30 7.67 -12.45
C VAL A 412 -8.73 9.13 -12.36
N ARG A 413 -8.94 9.82 -13.50
CA ARG A 413 -9.50 11.18 -13.52
C ARG A 413 -10.92 11.21 -12.96
N ASP A 414 -11.75 10.25 -13.35
CA ASP A 414 -13.12 10.11 -12.84
C ASP A 414 -13.15 9.75 -11.34
N ALA A 415 -12.20 8.95 -10.87
CA ALA A 415 -12.01 8.67 -9.45
C ALA A 415 -11.62 9.93 -8.66
N VAL A 416 -10.68 10.74 -9.15
CA VAL A 416 -10.31 12.03 -8.54
C VAL A 416 -11.51 12.97 -8.52
N LYS A 417 -12.25 13.06 -9.63
CA LYS A 417 -13.48 13.87 -9.73
C LYS A 417 -14.53 13.43 -8.71
N THR A 418 -14.71 12.12 -8.55
CA THR A 418 -15.61 11.55 -7.55
C THR A 418 -15.21 11.94 -6.13
N LEU A 419 -13.92 11.84 -5.78
CA LEU A 419 -13.42 12.24 -4.47
C LEU A 419 -13.57 13.76 -4.24
N ARG A 420 -13.37 14.59 -5.27
CA ARG A 420 -13.63 16.04 -5.23
C ARG A 420 -15.09 16.35 -4.94
N ILE A 421 -16.01 15.63 -5.57
CA ILE A 421 -17.45 15.76 -5.30
C ILE A 421 -17.72 15.37 -3.85
N LEU A 422 -17.25 14.21 -3.40
CA LEU A 422 -17.38 13.78 -2.00
C LEU A 422 -16.74 14.77 -1.02
N ASN A 423 -15.71 15.51 -1.43
CA ASN A 423 -15.07 16.51 -0.58
C ASN A 423 -15.97 17.71 -0.28
N ARG A 424 -17.02 17.96 -1.07
CA ARG A 424 -17.99 19.06 -0.83
C ARG A 424 -18.63 19.01 0.56
N PHE A 425 -18.84 17.82 1.13
CA PHE A 425 -19.30 17.70 2.52
C PHE A 425 -18.19 17.35 3.51
N LYS A 426 -17.03 16.84 3.07
CA LYS A 426 -15.91 16.51 3.97
C LYS A 426 -15.10 17.75 4.37
N GLN A 427 -14.94 18.70 3.44
CA GLN A 427 -14.17 19.92 3.62
C GLN A 427 -12.73 19.64 4.05
N ASN A 428 -12.11 18.62 3.46
CA ASN A 428 -10.76 18.19 3.77
C ASN A 428 -9.81 18.57 2.59
N PRO A 429 -8.66 19.21 2.84
CA PRO A 429 -7.73 19.57 1.77
C PRO A 429 -7.10 18.35 1.08
N TYR A 430 -7.10 17.18 1.72
CA TYR A 430 -6.52 15.95 1.17
C TYR A 430 -7.56 15.11 0.43
N LEU A 431 -7.14 14.64 -0.75
CA LEU A 431 -7.92 13.75 -1.61
C LEU A 431 -8.20 12.42 -0.91
N PHE A 432 -7.17 11.88 -0.22
CA PHE A 432 -7.29 10.69 0.62
C PHE A 432 -7.58 11.11 2.06
N SER A 433 -8.85 11.08 2.42
CA SER A 433 -9.34 11.49 3.73
C SER A 433 -10.45 10.57 4.24
N ASN A 434 -10.74 10.66 5.54
CA ASN A 434 -11.88 9.96 6.12
C ASN A 434 -13.22 10.60 5.67
N MET A 435 -14.34 9.97 6.02
CA MET A 435 -15.68 10.46 5.66
C MET A 435 -16.23 11.52 6.63
N ASN A 436 -15.41 12.04 7.55
CA ASN A 436 -15.82 13.07 8.50
C ASN A 436 -15.81 14.45 7.84
N THR A 437 -16.68 15.32 8.35
CA THR A 437 -16.75 16.71 7.95
C THR A 437 -15.87 17.53 8.91
N VAL A 438 -14.88 18.24 8.37
CA VAL A 438 -14.01 19.18 9.11
C VAL A 438 -14.83 20.41 9.50
N MET A 439 -14.54 21.03 10.65
CA MET A 439 -15.24 22.26 11.07
C MET A 439 -14.82 23.48 10.22
N PRO A 440 -15.66 24.51 10.12
CA PRO A 440 -15.28 25.74 9.43
C PRO A 440 -14.07 26.39 10.12
N GLY A 441 -13.04 26.75 9.35
CA GLY A 441 -11.79 27.33 9.85
C GLY A 441 -10.71 26.32 10.24
N GLU A 442 -11.05 25.06 10.49
CA GLU A 442 -10.12 24.01 10.93
C GLU A 442 -9.52 23.18 9.76
N GLN A 443 -9.68 23.64 8.51
CA GLN A 443 -9.17 22.92 7.32
C GLN A 443 -7.65 22.70 7.39
N HIS A 444 -6.92 23.61 8.02
CA HIS A 444 -5.47 23.53 8.19
C HIS A 444 -5.03 22.47 9.21
N GLU A 445 -5.91 22.10 10.15
CA GLU A 445 -5.68 21.03 11.14
C GLU A 445 -6.19 19.67 10.66
N ALA A 446 -6.85 19.62 9.50
CA ALA A 446 -7.36 18.40 8.93
C ALA A 446 -6.22 17.41 8.63
N ASN A 447 -6.49 16.13 8.88
CA ASN A 447 -5.52 15.07 8.63
C ASN A 447 -5.84 14.32 7.32
N SER A 448 -4.80 13.95 6.60
CA SER A 448 -4.88 12.95 5.53
C SER A 448 -5.13 11.55 6.12
N LEU A 449 -5.46 10.60 5.26
CA LEU A 449 -5.61 9.21 5.66
C LEU A 449 -4.24 8.62 6.07
N SER A 450 -4.15 8.06 7.28
CA SER A 450 -2.96 7.34 7.73
C SER A 450 -2.80 5.99 7.01
N GLY A 451 -1.61 5.39 7.07
CA GLY A 451 -1.39 4.07 6.48
C GLY A 451 -2.35 2.99 7.02
N ASN A 452 -2.71 3.04 8.30
CA ASN A 452 -3.70 2.12 8.88
C ASN A 452 -5.13 2.44 8.39
N GLY A 453 -5.45 3.72 8.22
CA GLY A 453 -6.72 4.15 7.63
C GLY A 453 -6.89 3.65 6.20
N LEU A 454 -5.81 3.71 5.40
CA LEU A 454 -5.79 3.18 4.04
C LEU A 454 -5.98 1.66 4.01
N SER A 455 -5.32 0.92 4.91
CA SER A 455 -5.57 -0.52 5.07
C SER A 455 -7.04 -0.82 5.35
N HIS A 456 -7.65 -0.07 6.27
CA HIS A 456 -9.03 -0.29 6.66
C HIS A 456 -10.00 -0.01 5.50
N GLN A 457 -9.80 1.10 4.76
CA GLN A 457 -10.59 1.42 3.56
C GLN A 457 -10.46 0.32 2.50
N LEU A 458 -9.24 -0.13 2.22
CA LEU A 458 -8.98 -1.19 1.26
C LEU A 458 -9.66 -2.51 1.68
N CYS A 459 -9.49 -2.94 2.93
CA CYS A 459 -10.16 -4.14 3.44
C CYS A 459 -11.68 -4.03 3.34
N THR A 460 -12.26 -2.85 3.62
CA THR A 460 -13.71 -2.62 3.53
C THR A 460 -14.21 -2.77 2.10
N PHE A 461 -13.47 -2.22 1.13
CA PHE A 461 -13.77 -2.40 -0.28
C PHE A 461 -13.67 -3.87 -0.69
N LEU A 462 -12.55 -4.53 -0.41
CA LEU A 462 -12.31 -5.92 -0.81
C LEU A 462 -13.34 -6.88 -0.22
N LYS A 463 -13.73 -6.73 1.04
CA LYS A 463 -14.79 -7.55 1.66
C LYS A 463 -16.16 -7.39 1.02
N LYS A 464 -16.44 -6.24 0.41
CA LYS A 464 -17.70 -5.98 -0.30
C LYS A 464 -17.68 -6.50 -1.73
N THR A 465 -16.50 -6.68 -2.32
CA THR A 465 -16.33 -7.09 -3.72
C THR A 465 -15.99 -8.58 -3.86
N LEU A 466 -15.17 -9.13 -2.97
CA LEU A 466 -14.66 -10.51 -3.04
C LEU A 466 -15.52 -11.48 -2.23
N THR A 467 -15.43 -12.77 -2.55
CA THR A 467 -15.98 -13.81 -1.66
C THR A 467 -15.11 -13.95 -0.41
N VAL A 468 -15.62 -14.63 0.61
CA VAL A 468 -14.88 -14.83 1.87
C VAL A 468 -13.58 -15.59 1.61
N GLU A 469 -13.64 -16.61 0.76
CA GLU A 469 -12.50 -17.44 0.37
C GLU A 469 -11.44 -16.62 -0.38
N GLU A 470 -11.87 -15.85 -1.41
CA GLU A 470 -11.00 -14.97 -2.19
C GLU A 470 -10.31 -13.92 -1.31
N PHE A 471 -10.99 -13.41 -0.27
CA PHE A 471 -10.43 -12.42 0.65
C PHE A 471 -9.44 -13.05 1.64
N GLU A 472 -9.72 -14.24 2.16
CA GLU A 472 -8.87 -14.91 3.15
C GLU A 472 -7.53 -15.36 2.58
N GLU A 473 -7.45 -15.59 1.27
CA GLU A 473 -6.21 -15.86 0.53
C GLU A 473 -5.23 -14.66 0.50
N LEU A 474 -5.67 -13.44 0.80
CA LEU A 474 -4.89 -12.22 0.62
C LEU A 474 -4.27 -11.71 1.94
N ASP A 475 -3.00 -11.30 1.88
CA ASP A 475 -2.31 -10.54 2.93
C ASP A 475 -2.43 -9.04 2.61
N VAL A 476 -3.58 -8.46 2.98
CA VAL A 476 -3.94 -7.09 2.59
C VAL A 476 -3.17 -6.07 3.44
N SER A 477 -2.39 -5.25 2.75
CA SER A 477 -1.71 -4.09 3.27
C SER A 477 -1.81 -2.92 2.28
N PRO A 478 -1.47 -1.69 2.66
CA PRO A 478 -1.44 -0.56 1.74
C PRO A 478 -0.48 -0.76 0.55
N TYR A 479 0.53 -1.63 0.71
CA TYR A 479 1.48 -1.97 -0.35
C TYR A 479 0.98 -3.06 -1.30
N THR A 480 -0.09 -3.78 -0.96
CA THR A 480 -0.68 -4.85 -1.79
C THR A 480 -1.07 -4.32 -3.18
N LEU A 481 -1.61 -3.10 -3.26
CA LEU A 481 -2.01 -2.48 -4.53
C LEU A 481 -0.80 -2.20 -5.44
N ARG A 482 0.28 -1.72 -4.84
CA ARG A 482 1.55 -1.47 -5.52
C ARG A 482 2.20 -2.77 -6.01
N HIS A 483 2.21 -3.81 -5.17
CA HIS A 483 2.67 -5.14 -5.57
C HIS A 483 1.81 -5.71 -6.70
N SER A 484 0.50 -5.53 -6.62
CA SER A 484 -0.45 -5.98 -7.65
C SER A 484 -0.21 -5.27 -8.97
N LEU A 485 0.00 -3.94 -8.98
CA LEU A 485 0.29 -3.21 -10.21
C LEU A 485 1.60 -3.68 -10.84
N ALA A 486 2.64 -3.82 -10.04
CA ALA A 486 3.94 -4.31 -10.50
C ALA A 486 3.81 -5.68 -11.18
N ASN A 487 3.08 -6.61 -10.55
CA ASN A 487 2.80 -7.92 -11.10
C ASN A 487 1.99 -7.86 -12.41
N GLN A 488 0.96 -7.00 -12.47
CA GLN A 488 0.14 -6.85 -13.68
C GLN A 488 0.92 -6.24 -14.85
N MET A 489 1.75 -5.22 -14.60
CA MET A 489 2.62 -4.65 -15.63
C MET A 489 3.69 -5.64 -16.11
N PHE A 490 4.19 -6.49 -15.21
CA PHE A 490 5.11 -7.57 -15.56
C PHE A 490 4.42 -8.63 -16.43
N ARG A 491 3.22 -9.08 -16.04
CA ARG A 491 2.39 -10.00 -16.85
C ARG A 491 2.07 -9.44 -18.23
N ALA A 492 1.82 -8.14 -18.32
CA ALA A 492 1.60 -7.44 -19.59
C ALA A 492 2.89 -7.18 -20.41
N ALA A 493 4.05 -7.67 -19.97
CA ALA A 493 5.34 -7.53 -20.64
C ALA A 493 5.74 -6.06 -20.94
N VAL A 494 5.33 -5.11 -20.09
CA VAL A 494 5.59 -3.66 -20.27
C VAL A 494 7.09 -3.33 -20.21
N GLY A 495 7.90 -4.22 -19.63
CA GLY A 495 9.35 -4.06 -19.52
C GLY A 495 9.79 -3.38 -18.22
N LEU A 496 10.88 -3.88 -17.64
CA LEU A 496 11.40 -3.44 -16.34
C LEU A 496 11.70 -1.93 -16.25
N PRO A 497 12.27 -1.26 -17.28
CA PRO A 497 12.52 0.18 -17.23
C PRO A 497 11.25 1.00 -16.97
N PHE A 498 10.14 0.67 -17.64
CA PHE A 498 8.86 1.35 -17.50
C PHE A 498 8.17 1.04 -16.16
N VAL A 499 8.23 -0.22 -15.70
CA VAL A 499 7.76 -0.58 -14.35
C VAL A 499 8.56 0.19 -13.28
N SER A 500 9.88 0.27 -13.44
CA SER A 500 10.76 1.02 -12.53
C SER A 500 10.48 2.53 -12.56
N TYR A 501 10.11 3.07 -13.72
CA TYR A 501 9.71 4.46 -13.88
C TYR A 501 8.39 4.76 -13.16
N GLN A 502 7.34 3.98 -13.44
CA GLN A 502 6.02 4.12 -12.81
C GLN A 502 6.10 4.00 -11.28
N LEU A 503 6.92 3.07 -10.79
CA LEU A 503 7.11 2.87 -9.36
C LEU A 503 8.11 3.86 -8.73
N LYS A 504 8.70 4.81 -9.48
CA LYS A 504 9.68 5.80 -8.97
C LYS A 504 10.93 5.18 -8.36
N HIS A 505 11.50 4.21 -9.07
CA HIS A 505 12.79 3.61 -8.75
C HIS A 505 13.85 3.79 -9.84
N PHE A 506 13.48 4.30 -11.02
CA PHE A 506 14.39 4.50 -12.15
C PHE A 506 15.62 5.37 -11.82
N GLY A 507 15.46 6.41 -10.99
CA GLY A 507 16.58 7.27 -10.58
C GLY A 507 17.72 6.54 -9.86
N HIS A 508 17.45 5.41 -9.20
CA HIS A 508 18.50 4.53 -8.63
C HIS A 508 19.30 3.84 -9.74
N HIS A 509 18.64 3.41 -10.82
CA HIS A 509 19.27 2.74 -11.97
C HIS A 509 20.17 3.72 -12.75
N ALA A 510 19.69 4.93 -13.02
CA ALA A 510 20.41 5.94 -13.78
C ALA A 510 21.69 6.45 -13.06
N SER A 511 21.69 6.54 -11.73
CA SER A 511 22.86 6.98 -10.96
C SER A 511 23.99 5.93 -10.84
N THR A 512 23.73 4.69 -11.23
CA THR A 512 24.72 3.57 -11.18
C THR A 512 25.37 3.26 -12.52
N ILE A 513 24.93 3.92 -13.60
CA ILE A 513 25.55 3.75 -14.93
C ILE A 513 26.91 4.46 -14.89
N GLY A 514 28.00 3.69 -14.78
CA GLY A 514 29.39 4.16 -14.78
C GLY A 514 30.22 3.80 -13.54
N GLN A 515 29.65 3.15 -12.52
CA GLN A 515 30.41 2.63 -11.38
C GLN A 515 30.51 1.10 -11.39
N ASP A 516 31.68 0.63 -10.98
CA ASP A 516 32.28 -0.70 -11.13
C ASP A 516 31.31 -1.91 -11.03
N VAL A 517 31.29 -2.73 -12.09
CA VAL A 517 30.35 -3.84 -12.36
C VAL A 517 30.34 -4.91 -11.26
N ARG A 518 31.42 -5.04 -10.48
CA ARG A 518 31.54 -6.07 -9.42
C ARG A 518 30.76 -5.76 -8.13
N ARG A 519 30.20 -4.55 -7.98
CA ARG A 519 29.39 -4.14 -6.82
C ARG A 519 27.95 -3.76 -7.17
N ASN A 520 27.56 -3.89 -8.44
CA ASN A 520 26.26 -3.49 -8.95
C ASN A 520 25.17 -4.51 -8.57
N ARG A 521 24.61 -4.37 -7.36
CA ARG A 521 23.23 -4.80 -7.13
C ARG A 521 22.33 -3.85 -7.90
N VAL A 522 21.94 -4.26 -9.11
CA VAL A 522 20.84 -3.64 -9.88
C VAL A 522 19.68 -3.38 -8.90
N GLY A 523 19.03 -2.22 -9.01
CA GLY A 523 18.22 -1.58 -7.96
C GLY A 523 17.35 -2.51 -7.11
N SER A 524 17.83 -2.85 -5.90
CA SER A 524 17.20 -3.81 -4.99
C SER A 524 15.74 -3.46 -4.64
N VAL A 525 15.39 -2.17 -4.62
CA VAL A 525 14.09 -1.74 -4.11
C VAL A 525 12.94 -1.90 -5.13
N THR A 526 13.18 -1.77 -6.45
CA THR A 526 12.17 -2.12 -7.47
C THR A 526 12.00 -3.62 -7.57
N ILE A 527 13.14 -4.28 -7.46
CA ILE A 527 13.35 -5.72 -7.41
C ILE A 527 12.51 -6.31 -6.25
N ASP A 528 12.47 -5.70 -5.07
CA ASP A 528 11.64 -6.24 -3.97
C ASP A 528 10.11 -6.10 -4.16
N TYR A 529 9.61 -5.30 -5.11
CA TYR A 529 8.17 -5.14 -5.34
C TYR A 529 7.62 -6.20 -6.29
N GLY A 530 6.64 -6.98 -5.83
CA GLY A 530 5.94 -7.96 -6.67
C GLY A 530 6.82 -9.16 -7.02
N GLY A 531 7.92 -9.38 -6.28
CA GLY A 531 8.87 -10.45 -6.54
C GLY A 531 9.80 -10.22 -7.74
N ILE A 532 9.77 -9.05 -8.39
CA ILE A 532 10.53 -8.70 -9.61
C ILE A 532 12.05 -8.90 -9.45
N GLY A 533 12.52 -8.93 -8.23
CA GLY A 533 13.91 -8.89 -7.86
C GLY A 533 14.54 -10.21 -7.56
N GLU A 534 13.79 -11.03 -6.86
CA GLU A 534 14.01 -12.46 -6.76
C GLU A 534 13.93 -13.08 -8.18
N THR A 535 13.14 -12.49 -9.09
CA THR A 535 13.05 -12.82 -10.53
C THR A 535 14.34 -12.46 -11.32
N LEU A 536 15.00 -11.35 -11.00
CA LEU A 536 16.14 -10.80 -11.79
C LEU A 536 17.53 -11.10 -11.21
N SER A 537 17.65 -11.28 -9.89
CA SER A 537 18.95 -11.35 -9.20
C SER A 537 19.41 -12.77 -8.82
N SER A 538 18.51 -13.74 -8.85
CA SER A 538 18.81 -15.15 -8.58
C SER A 538 18.66 -15.92 -9.88
N GLY A 539 19.76 -16.42 -10.43
CA GLY A 539 19.70 -17.46 -11.46
C GLY A 539 18.96 -18.67 -10.89
N GLY A 540 17.66 -18.77 -11.20
CA GLY A 540 16.84 -19.99 -11.13
C GLY A 540 16.88 -20.84 -9.89
N GLY A 541 16.18 -20.41 -8.85
CA GLY A 541 15.86 -21.27 -7.72
C GLY A 541 14.41 -21.13 -7.28
N VAL A 542 13.94 -22.14 -6.55
CA VAL A 542 12.59 -22.39 -6.00
C VAL A 542 12.05 -21.26 -5.09
N ASP A 543 12.88 -20.27 -4.73
CA ASP A 543 12.55 -19.23 -3.76
C ASP A 543 11.82 -17.99 -4.34
N ALA A 544 11.33 -18.02 -5.60
CA ALA A 544 10.71 -16.88 -6.29
C ALA A 544 9.25 -17.15 -6.76
N PRO A 545 8.25 -17.15 -5.84
CA PRO A 545 6.89 -17.59 -6.14
C PRO A 545 6.14 -16.72 -7.16
N ALA A 546 6.40 -15.40 -7.26
CA ALA A 546 5.71 -14.53 -8.23
C ALA A 546 6.15 -14.79 -9.68
N ARG A 547 7.44 -15.05 -9.89
CA ARG A 547 7.98 -15.48 -11.20
C ARG A 547 7.46 -16.85 -11.54
N MET A 548 7.57 -17.79 -10.61
CA MET A 548 7.10 -19.15 -10.79
C MET A 548 5.60 -19.16 -11.13
N ASP A 549 4.78 -18.34 -10.46
CA ASP A 549 3.36 -18.18 -10.78
C ASP A 549 3.13 -17.58 -12.17
N ALA A 550 3.86 -16.53 -12.56
CA ALA A 550 3.70 -15.89 -13.87
C ALA A 550 4.25 -16.75 -15.03
N GLU A 551 5.37 -17.44 -14.84
CA GLU A 551 5.95 -18.40 -15.78
C GLU A 551 5.08 -19.64 -15.87
N ARG A 552 4.59 -20.16 -14.75
CA ARG A 552 3.63 -21.27 -14.72
C ARG A 552 2.34 -20.88 -15.43
N GLU A 553 1.80 -19.69 -15.18
CA GLU A 553 0.62 -19.17 -15.91
C GLU A 553 0.91 -19.09 -17.41
N PHE A 554 2.08 -18.57 -17.82
CA PHE A 554 2.46 -18.52 -19.23
C PHE A 554 2.62 -19.92 -19.85
N ILE A 555 3.27 -20.84 -19.15
CA ILE A 555 3.47 -22.25 -19.57
C ILE A 555 2.12 -22.94 -19.68
N MET A 556 1.23 -22.77 -18.71
CA MET A 556 -0.14 -23.28 -18.74
C MET A 556 -0.92 -22.72 -19.94
N ASN A 557 -0.78 -21.43 -20.22
CA ASN A 557 -1.50 -20.81 -21.33
C ASN A 557 -0.93 -21.21 -22.71
N SER A 558 0.38 -21.48 -22.81
CA SER A 558 1.05 -21.64 -24.11
C SER A 558 1.41 -23.08 -24.46
N LEU A 559 1.62 -23.94 -23.45
CA LEU A 559 2.21 -25.27 -23.57
C LEU A 559 1.36 -26.39 -22.94
N ASN A 560 0.18 -26.08 -22.39
CA ASN A 560 -0.71 -27.11 -21.83
C ASN A 560 -1.34 -27.98 -22.93
N PRO A 561 -1.08 -29.30 -22.99
CA PRO A 561 -1.69 -30.18 -23.99
C PRO A 561 -3.23 -30.19 -23.92
N SER A 562 -3.78 -30.01 -22.73
CA SER A 562 -5.22 -29.95 -22.47
C SER A 562 -5.79 -28.53 -22.52
N GLY A 563 -4.98 -27.53 -22.90
CA GLY A 563 -5.38 -26.12 -22.95
C GLY A 563 -6.32 -25.76 -24.11
N GLY A 564 -7.06 -24.67 -23.93
CA GLY A 564 -7.84 -24.02 -24.98
C GLY A 564 -6.92 -23.28 -25.96
N TYR A 565 -7.00 -23.63 -27.24
CA TYR A 565 -6.25 -22.97 -28.32
C TYR A 565 -7.20 -22.66 -29.47
N ALA A 566 -7.09 -21.44 -30.02
CA ALA A 566 -7.90 -20.98 -31.14
C ALA A 566 -7.03 -20.73 -32.40
N GLY A 567 -7.54 -21.12 -33.58
CA GLY A 567 -6.90 -20.98 -34.89
C GLY A 567 -6.72 -22.27 -35.69
N ASP A 568 -6.49 -22.17 -37.00
CA ASP A 568 -6.41 -23.32 -37.91
C ASP A 568 -5.28 -24.29 -37.54
N ASN A 569 -4.16 -23.77 -37.04
CA ASN A 569 -3.02 -24.56 -36.56
C ASN A 569 -3.15 -25.04 -35.11
N ALA A 570 -4.23 -24.71 -34.40
CA ALA A 570 -4.44 -25.12 -33.01
C ALA A 570 -4.47 -26.65 -32.79
N PRO A 571 -5.14 -27.47 -33.65
CA PRO A 571 -5.11 -28.93 -33.50
C PRO A 571 -3.70 -29.51 -33.70
N THR A 572 -2.94 -28.98 -34.65
CA THR A 572 -1.56 -29.39 -34.94
C THR A 572 -0.61 -29.03 -33.79
N HIS A 573 -0.77 -27.83 -33.22
CA HIS A 573 -0.04 -27.39 -32.03
C HIS A 573 -0.35 -28.29 -30.82
N ARG A 574 -1.64 -28.61 -30.59
CA ARG A 574 -2.06 -29.53 -29.52
C ARG A 574 -1.44 -30.92 -29.69
N ALA A 575 -1.51 -31.51 -30.89
CA ALA A 575 -0.92 -32.82 -31.17
C ALA A 575 0.61 -32.83 -30.98
N ARG A 576 1.30 -31.72 -31.29
CA ARG A 576 2.74 -31.56 -31.04
C ARG A 576 3.06 -31.53 -29.55
N LEU A 577 2.26 -30.80 -28.76
CA LEU A 577 2.41 -30.75 -27.30
C LEU A 577 2.10 -32.12 -26.66
N GLU A 578 1.00 -32.77 -27.07
CA GLU A 578 0.67 -34.13 -26.61
C GLU A 578 1.82 -35.11 -26.87
N LYS A 579 2.41 -35.07 -28.08
CA LYS A 579 3.56 -35.90 -28.42
C LYS A 579 4.80 -35.54 -27.59
N TYR A 580 5.03 -34.26 -27.31
CA TYR A 580 6.17 -33.78 -26.52
C TYR A 580 6.06 -34.23 -25.05
N PHE A 581 4.85 -34.17 -24.47
CA PHE A 581 4.61 -34.52 -23.07
C PHE A 581 4.22 -35.99 -22.83
N LYS A 582 3.96 -36.77 -23.89
CA LYS A 582 3.55 -38.18 -23.84
C LYS A 582 4.42 -39.03 -22.90
N GLY A 583 5.74 -38.90 -23.00
CA GLY A 583 6.67 -39.68 -22.18
C GLY A 583 6.62 -39.33 -20.68
N TYR A 584 6.32 -38.07 -20.34
CA TYR A 584 6.19 -37.64 -18.94
C TYR A 584 4.84 -38.07 -18.34
N LEU A 585 3.77 -38.02 -19.13
CA LEU A 585 2.43 -38.48 -18.73
C LEU A 585 2.39 -40.01 -18.56
N GLU A 586 3.02 -40.76 -19.46
CA GLU A 586 3.15 -42.22 -19.36
C GLU A 586 4.02 -42.66 -18.18
N ALA A 587 4.96 -41.81 -17.74
CA ALA A 587 5.75 -42.01 -16.54
C ALA A 587 5.00 -41.69 -15.22
N GLY A 588 3.74 -41.23 -15.31
CA GLY A 588 2.87 -41.00 -14.16
C GLY A 588 2.93 -39.59 -13.56
N TYR A 589 3.63 -38.63 -14.19
CA TYR A 589 3.63 -37.23 -13.75
C TYR A 589 2.35 -36.51 -14.20
N SER A 590 1.78 -35.69 -13.33
CA SER A 590 0.67 -34.80 -13.67
C SER A 590 1.15 -33.60 -14.49
N ASN A 591 0.25 -32.99 -15.28
CA ASN A 591 0.53 -31.74 -16.00
C ASN A 591 1.03 -30.63 -15.07
N ASP A 592 0.45 -30.52 -13.87
CA ASP A 592 0.86 -29.53 -12.88
C ASP A 592 2.30 -29.75 -12.40
N GLU A 593 2.68 -30.97 -12.07
CA GLU A 593 4.06 -31.31 -11.66
C GLU A 593 5.06 -31.04 -12.80
N ILE A 594 4.67 -31.30 -14.05
CA ILE A 594 5.50 -31.02 -15.23
C ILE A 594 5.69 -29.50 -15.38
N PHE A 595 4.61 -28.70 -15.31
CA PHE A 595 4.71 -27.24 -15.45
C PHE A 595 5.45 -26.60 -14.28
N GLU A 596 5.27 -27.12 -13.08
CA GLU A 596 6.01 -26.70 -11.89
C GLU A 596 7.51 -26.94 -12.07
N ARG A 597 7.90 -28.13 -12.55
CA ARG A 597 9.29 -28.44 -12.89
C ARG A 597 9.84 -27.60 -14.03
N MET A 598 9.04 -27.29 -15.05
CA MET A 598 9.47 -26.42 -16.16
C MET A 598 9.73 -24.99 -15.69
N ALA A 599 8.89 -24.47 -14.78
CA ALA A 599 9.11 -23.18 -14.14
C ALA A 599 10.36 -23.20 -13.23
N GLU A 600 10.53 -24.26 -12.42
CA GLU A 600 11.72 -24.43 -11.56
C GLU A 600 13.04 -24.49 -12.33
N LEU A 601 13.04 -25.14 -13.51
CA LEU A 601 14.23 -25.30 -14.35
C LEU A 601 14.60 -24.04 -15.13
N ASN A 602 13.95 -22.91 -14.87
CA ASN A 602 14.06 -21.70 -15.70
C ASN A 602 13.93 -22.05 -17.19
N PHE A 603 12.86 -22.76 -17.58
CA PHE A 603 12.63 -22.94 -19.00
C PHE A 603 12.46 -21.55 -19.61
N ALA A 604 13.53 -21.06 -20.24
CA ALA A 604 13.65 -19.68 -20.68
C ALA A 604 12.74 -19.50 -21.88
N VAL A 605 11.45 -19.28 -21.63
CA VAL A 605 10.59 -18.69 -22.62
C VAL A 605 11.00 -17.22 -22.67
N ILE A 606 11.99 -16.93 -23.51
CA ILE A 606 12.25 -15.57 -23.92
C ILE A 606 10.98 -15.13 -24.66
N ASN A 607 10.08 -14.44 -23.96
CA ASN A 607 9.07 -13.61 -24.59
C ASN A 607 9.86 -12.44 -25.20
N VAL A 608 10.43 -12.68 -26.39
CA VAL A 608 10.91 -11.62 -27.28
C VAL A 608 9.67 -10.79 -27.56
N GLY A 609 9.49 -9.73 -26.78
CA GLY A 609 8.24 -8.99 -26.69
C GLY A 609 7.59 -8.80 -28.06
N GLN A 610 6.27 -8.95 -28.07
CA GLN A 610 5.33 -8.41 -29.07
C GLN A 610 5.97 -7.28 -29.92
N GLY A 611 6.53 -7.62 -31.09
CA GLY A 611 7.41 -6.68 -31.78
C GLY A 611 7.44 -6.76 -33.30
N TYR A 612 7.24 -7.93 -33.92
CA TYR A 612 7.21 -8.02 -35.38
C TYR A 612 6.09 -8.95 -35.85
N CYS A 613 5.12 -8.37 -36.55
CA CYS A 613 4.25 -9.13 -37.44
C CYS A 613 5.11 -9.53 -38.64
N TYR A 614 5.39 -10.82 -38.79
CA TYR A 614 6.10 -11.35 -39.96
C TYR A 614 5.21 -11.41 -41.21
N GLY A 615 3.96 -10.93 -41.16
CA GLY A 615 2.98 -11.05 -42.25
C GLY A 615 3.35 -10.40 -43.58
N ASN A 616 4.49 -9.69 -43.66
CA ASN A 616 5.07 -9.16 -44.91
C ASN A 616 6.53 -9.60 -45.16
N ALA A 617 7.10 -10.48 -44.34
CA ALA A 617 8.47 -10.99 -44.55
C ALA A 617 8.42 -12.21 -45.47
N THR A 618 8.91 -12.06 -46.70
CA THR A 618 8.89 -13.09 -47.76
C THR A 618 9.70 -14.35 -47.47
N ASP A 619 10.45 -14.41 -46.35
CA ASP A 619 11.50 -15.42 -46.15
C ASP A 619 11.20 -16.44 -45.02
N LEU A 620 10.01 -16.46 -44.41
CA LEU A 620 9.64 -17.44 -43.37
C LEU A 620 8.17 -17.91 -43.46
N ASP A 621 7.65 -18.10 -44.68
CA ASP A 621 6.37 -18.78 -44.92
C ASP A 621 6.51 -20.31 -44.76
N ASP A 622 6.87 -20.77 -43.56
CA ASP A 622 6.65 -22.17 -43.20
C ASP A 622 5.31 -22.29 -42.45
N PRO A 623 4.22 -22.72 -43.13
CA PRO A 623 2.91 -22.89 -42.51
C PRO A 623 2.88 -23.96 -41.41
N SER A 624 3.96 -24.74 -41.24
CA SER A 624 4.10 -25.74 -40.18
C SER A 624 4.54 -25.16 -38.83
N ILE A 625 4.94 -23.90 -38.75
CA ILE A 625 5.40 -23.26 -37.51
C ILE A 625 4.25 -22.41 -36.90
N PRO A 626 3.59 -22.87 -35.82
CA PRO A 626 2.55 -22.08 -35.17
C PRO A 626 3.12 -20.80 -34.56
N CYS A 627 2.52 -19.66 -34.89
CA CYS A 627 2.85 -18.35 -34.36
C CYS A 627 1.99 -18.08 -33.12
N ILE A 628 2.59 -18.12 -31.94
CA ILE A 628 1.94 -17.65 -30.71
C ILE A 628 1.82 -16.12 -30.83
N GLY A 629 0.63 -15.68 -31.23
CA GLY A 629 0.39 -14.32 -31.65
C GLY A 629 0.48 -13.30 -30.51
N SER A 630 0.76 -12.03 -30.86
CA SER A 630 0.58 -10.91 -29.94
C SER A 630 -0.88 -10.80 -29.46
N LEU A 631 -1.14 -9.96 -28.44
CA LEU A 631 -2.51 -9.67 -27.97
C LEU A 631 -3.48 -9.22 -29.08
N ARG A 632 -2.96 -8.78 -30.25
CA ARG A 632 -3.75 -8.30 -31.39
C ARG A 632 -3.92 -9.32 -32.53
N CYS A 633 -3.41 -10.55 -32.41
CA CYS A 633 -3.47 -11.53 -33.49
C CYS A 633 -4.89 -12.08 -33.69
N ASN A 634 -5.33 -12.15 -34.95
CA ASN A 634 -6.63 -12.69 -35.38
C ASN A 634 -6.46 -14.09 -35.99
N PRO A 635 -6.88 -15.18 -35.30
CA PRO A 635 -6.73 -16.54 -35.78
C PRO A 635 -7.73 -16.89 -36.88
N SER A 636 -8.80 -16.11 -37.05
CA SER A 636 -9.75 -16.26 -38.15
C SER A 636 -9.24 -15.68 -39.46
N ARG A 637 -8.23 -14.80 -39.41
CA ARG A 637 -7.65 -14.11 -40.59
C ARG A 637 -6.20 -14.50 -40.87
N CYS A 638 -5.49 -15.04 -39.89
CA CYS A 638 -4.11 -15.50 -40.04
C CYS A 638 -4.04 -16.99 -39.73
N GLN A 639 -3.79 -17.82 -40.76
CA GLN A 639 -3.70 -19.28 -40.64
C GLN A 639 -2.59 -19.74 -39.69
N ASN A 640 -1.52 -18.94 -39.57
CA ASN A 640 -0.38 -19.25 -38.70
C ASN A 640 -0.62 -18.85 -37.24
N ALA A 641 -1.63 -18.04 -36.93
CA ALA A 641 -1.85 -17.53 -35.58
C ALA A 641 -2.51 -18.58 -34.67
N VAL A 642 -1.85 -18.89 -33.56
CA VAL A 642 -2.41 -19.65 -32.44
C VAL A 642 -2.62 -18.70 -31.28
N VAL A 643 -3.85 -18.57 -30.84
CA VAL A 643 -4.28 -17.68 -29.76
C VAL A 643 -4.61 -18.50 -28.52
N THR A 644 -4.19 -18.01 -27.35
CA THR A 644 -4.33 -18.70 -26.05
C THR A 644 -5.28 -17.93 -25.12
N GLU A 645 -5.57 -18.50 -23.94
CA GLU A 645 -6.37 -17.84 -22.90
C GLU A 645 -5.81 -16.46 -22.48
N ALA A 646 -4.50 -16.24 -22.62
CA ALA A 646 -3.88 -14.94 -22.34
C ALA A 646 -4.41 -13.81 -23.25
N ASN A 647 -4.92 -14.14 -24.44
CA ASN A 647 -5.50 -13.19 -25.37
C ASN A 647 -7.00 -12.93 -25.13
N ALA A 648 -7.65 -13.75 -24.28
CA ALA A 648 -9.09 -13.69 -24.06
C ALA A 648 -9.59 -12.30 -23.63
N PRO A 649 -8.90 -11.55 -22.74
CA PRO A 649 -9.36 -10.21 -22.38
C PRO A 649 -9.47 -9.25 -23.58
N LYS A 650 -8.56 -9.36 -24.56
CA LYS A 650 -8.60 -8.51 -25.77
C LYS A 650 -9.72 -8.93 -26.71
N TRP A 651 -9.96 -10.23 -26.86
CA TRP A 651 -11.10 -10.73 -27.63
C TRP A 651 -12.43 -10.39 -27.00
N GLN A 652 -12.50 -10.38 -25.67
CA GLN A 652 -13.67 -9.92 -24.95
C GLN A 652 -13.88 -8.41 -25.10
N GLU A 653 -12.81 -7.62 -25.10
CA GLU A 653 -12.89 -6.19 -25.46
C GLU A 653 -13.44 -5.99 -26.88
N ILE A 654 -12.92 -6.72 -27.88
CA ILE A 654 -13.40 -6.67 -29.27
C ILE A 654 -14.89 -7.06 -29.34
N TYR A 655 -15.28 -8.16 -28.69
CA TYR A 655 -16.68 -8.60 -28.61
C TYR A 655 -17.58 -7.51 -28.02
N VAL A 656 -17.20 -6.95 -26.87
CA VAL A 656 -17.98 -5.93 -26.14
C VAL A 656 -18.07 -4.63 -26.92
N GLN A 657 -16.95 -4.11 -27.44
CA GLN A 657 -16.92 -2.84 -28.20
C GLN A 657 -17.75 -2.93 -29.49
N ASN A 658 -17.64 -4.02 -30.25
CA ASN A 658 -18.43 -4.17 -31.47
C ASN A 658 -19.91 -4.43 -31.17
N THR A 659 -20.24 -5.18 -30.11
CA THR A 659 -21.63 -5.37 -29.67
C THR A 659 -22.26 -4.05 -29.23
N LEU A 660 -21.49 -3.21 -28.54
CA LEU A 660 -21.88 -1.85 -28.15
C LEU A 660 -22.16 -0.97 -29.36
N ALA A 661 -21.22 -0.94 -30.30
CA ALA A 661 -21.34 -0.16 -31.52
C ALA A 661 -22.56 -0.58 -32.34
N LEU A 662 -22.79 -1.89 -32.49
CA LEU A 662 -23.95 -2.44 -33.18
C LEU A 662 -25.27 -2.07 -32.48
N ARG A 663 -25.36 -2.23 -31.15
CA ARG A 663 -26.57 -1.86 -30.38
C ARG A 663 -26.87 -0.36 -30.44
N ARG A 664 -25.84 0.50 -30.40
CA ARG A 664 -26.02 1.95 -30.57
C ARG A 664 -26.61 2.26 -31.93
N TYR A 665 -26.10 1.62 -32.97
CA TYR A 665 -26.62 1.77 -34.32
C TYR A 665 -28.08 1.30 -34.45
N GLU A 666 -28.42 0.16 -33.85
CA GLU A 666 -29.78 -0.41 -33.90
C GLU A 666 -30.81 0.39 -33.08
N ASN A 667 -30.41 0.99 -31.95
CA ASN A 667 -31.36 1.60 -31.00
C ASN A 667 -31.40 3.14 -31.00
N ASP A 668 -30.42 3.84 -31.58
CA ASP A 668 -30.39 5.31 -31.62
C ASP A 668 -30.73 5.85 -33.03
N PRO A 669 -31.95 6.35 -33.26
CA PRO A 669 -32.33 6.99 -34.52
C PRO A 669 -31.62 8.34 -34.77
N ALA A 670 -30.92 8.91 -33.78
CA ALA A 670 -30.20 10.18 -33.86
C ALA A 670 -28.67 10.03 -33.83
N ALA A 671 -28.13 8.81 -33.86
CA ALA A 671 -26.70 8.60 -33.98
C ALA A 671 -26.16 9.28 -35.26
N ALA A 672 -24.94 9.83 -35.18
CA ALA A 672 -24.21 10.28 -36.37
C ALA A 672 -24.34 9.19 -37.45
N PHE A 673 -24.65 9.58 -38.69
CA PHE A 673 -24.97 8.70 -39.83
C PHE A 673 -26.44 8.28 -40.01
N ALA A 674 -27.42 8.90 -39.35
CA ALA A 674 -28.85 8.67 -39.61
C ALA A 674 -29.25 8.85 -41.10
N GLU A 675 -28.64 9.83 -41.79
CA GLU A 675 -28.83 10.10 -43.23
C GLU A 675 -28.09 9.10 -44.16
N LEU A 676 -27.17 8.30 -43.60
CA LEU A 676 -26.34 7.33 -44.32
C LEU A 676 -26.79 5.88 -44.10
N ARG A 677 -27.91 5.66 -43.40
CA ARG A 677 -28.55 4.34 -43.20
C ARG A 677 -28.89 3.61 -44.50
N GLU A 678 -29.04 4.35 -45.60
CA GLU A 678 -29.31 3.81 -46.95
C GLU A 678 -28.06 3.72 -47.85
N SER A 679 -26.86 4.02 -47.33
CA SER A 679 -25.62 3.87 -48.11
C SER A 679 -25.00 2.48 -47.97
N ASP A 680 -24.45 1.96 -49.08
CA ASP A 680 -23.77 0.66 -49.12
C ASP A 680 -22.58 0.57 -48.14
N GLU A 681 -21.90 1.69 -47.86
CA GLU A 681 -20.76 1.77 -46.94
C GLU A 681 -21.13 1.50 -45.47
N VAL A 682 -22.32 1.91 -45.05
CA VAL A 682 -22.79 1.67 -43.68
C VAL A 682 -23.29 0.23 -43.52
N SER A 683 -23.94 -0.33 -44.53
CA SER A 683 -24.30 -1.76 -44.57
C SER A 683 -23.06 -2.64 -44.45
N LEU A 684 -22.00 -2.32 -45.20
CA LEU A 684 -20.69 -2.97 -45.10
C LEU A 684 -20.07 -2.83 -43.69
N SER A 685 -20.20 -1.68 -43.06
CA SER A 685 -19.68 -1.45 -41.69
C SER A 685 -20.44 -2.27 -40.64
N ILE A 686 -21.76 -2.42 -40.78
CA ILE A 686 -22.58 -3.29 -39.91
C ILE A 686 -22.21 -4.75 -40.11
N GLU A 687 -22.03 -5.19 -41.35
CA GLU A 687 -21.58 -6.55 -41.67
C GLU A 687 -20.20 -6.82 -41.08
N GLN A 688 -19.27 -5.85 -41.16
CA GLN A 688 -17.95 -5.94 -40.53
C GLN A 688 -18.04 -6.02 -39.00
N MET A 689 -18.92 -5.25 -38.36
CA MET A 689 -19.14 -5.33 -36.90
C MET A 689 -19.75 -6.68 -36.51
N LYS A 690 -20.75 -7.18 -37.24
CA LYS A 690 -21.34 -8.51 -37.01
C LYS A 690 -20.31 -9.62 -37.22
N LEU A 691 -19.47 -9.50 -38.25
CA LEU A 691 -18.36 -10.40 -38.50
C LEU A 691 -17.37 -10.37 -37.34
N ALA A 692 -16.93 -9.20 -36.89
CA ALA A 692 -16.01 -9.06 -35.76
C ALA A 692 -16.58 -9.62 -34.45
N ILE A 693 -17.89 -9.43 -34.18
CA ILE A 693 -18.58 -10.05 -33.04
C ILE A 693 -18.57 -11.58 -33.17
N SER A 694 -18.84 -12.11 -34.37
CA SER A 694 -18.86 -13.55 -34.62
C SER A 694 -17.46 -14.18 -34.51
N GLU A 695 -16.43 -13.51 -35.05
CA GLU A 695 -15.03 -13.90 -34.94
C GLU A 695 -14.62 -13.92 -33.46
N ALA A 696 -14.88 -12.84 -32.72
CA ALA A 696 -14.53 -12.75 -31.30
C ALA A 696 -15.26 -13.79 -30.45
N LYS A 697 -16.56 -14.00 -30.68
CA LYS A 697 -17.33 -15.04 -30.00
C LYS A 697 -16.81 -16.44 -30.32
N GLY A 698 -16.43 -16.70 -31.58
CA GLY A 698 -15.85 -17.95 -32.02
C GLY A 698 -14.51 -18.24 -31.34
N VAL A 699 -13.64 -17.24 -31.24
CA VAL A 699 -12.35 -17.35 -30.53
C VAL A 699 -12.56 -17.62 -29.05
N LEU A 700 -13.41 -16.85 -28.36
CA LEU A 700 -13.69 -17.04 -26.93
C LEU A 700 -14.28 -18.44 -26.65
N LEU A 701 -15.17 -18.93 -27.51
CA LEU A 701 -15.76 -20.27 -27.37
C LEU A 701 -14.72 -21.39 -27.58
N GLN A 702 -13.80 -21.23 -28.54
CA GLN A 702 -12.68 -22.17 -28.74
C GLN A 702 -11.71 -22.18 -27.54
N LEU A 703 -11.60 -21.07 -26.82
CA LEU A 703 -10.85 -20.96 -25.56
C LEU A 703 -11.65 -21.46 -24.34
N GLY A 704 -12.89 -21.91 -24.50
CA GLY A 704 -13.74 -22.38 -23.38
C GLY A 704 -14.29 -21.25 -22.51
N ILE A 705 -14.26 -20.01 -22.98
CA ILE A 705 -14.70 -18.82 -22.25
C ILE A 705 -16.07 -18.39 -22.79
N GLU A 706 -17.06 -18.29 -21.91
CA GLU A 706 -18.35 -17.73 -22.30
C GLU A 706 -18.22 -16.24 -22.62
N ALA A 707 -18.49 -15.89 -23.87
CA ALA A 707 -18.61 -14.51 -24.29
C ALA A 707 -19.76 -13.84 -23.53
N SER A 708 -19.40 -13.04 -22.54
CA SER A 708 -20.32 -12.26 -21.72
C SER A 708 -20.02 -10.78 -21.88
N VAL A 709 -21.09 -9.99 -21.88
CA VAL A 709 -21.05 -8.52 -21.95
C VAL A 709 -20.82 -7.94 -20.57
#